data_AF-A0A2T2VDY1-F1
#
_entry.id   AF-A0A2T2VDY1-F1
#
_cell.length_a   1.000
_cell.length_b   1.000
_cell.length_c   1.000
_cell.angle_alpha   90.00
_cell.angle_beta   90.00
_cell.angle_gamma   90.00
#
_symmetry.space_group_name_H-M   'P 1'
#
loop_
_entity.id
_entity.type
_entity.pdbx_description
1 polymer ?
#
loop_
_entity_poly.entity_id
_entity_poly.type
_entity_poly.pdbx_seq_one_letter_code
_entity_poly.pdbx_strand_id
1 'polypeptide(L)'
;IHDFAWFADKRYHVLKDSVELPSGKTVTTWSYFRNRGADRWKKSPEYLKDAVYNYSKWVGTYPYDNVSAVQGALGAGSGMEYPTITVIGEAGSDRSLDRVITHEAGHNWFYGILGFNERRWPWMDEGMNSYYENRYMDKKYPNRSFAPLPNQFDPLLSAVGLDYLDGFDTNHLLYQFVARRNADQPTNTHSADFSRINYFVMNYMKTAIALRHLERYLGQDLFDEVMQQFYDQWRFQHPQPDDFERLFTKNAGQNLSWFFTDLLKTNKKLDYAIADVEKRAGRYSVKVRNKGDINAPYPISGIKNDSAVVTKWYDGHKNVEAVVFPDGDFDRLRIDHNHVTLEYNRSDNTYKLNAIANKWEPLRLQPLASLENPYRSQLFIMPGLAWNNYDKSNIGLAFSNAFLPPQRFQYFLSPMFGTASKTLTGYGRVSYKFLPNNLFRQIKLGFYGERYSYHIQWRNGPDFYDYSKLEPSLTFFFEKDNARSNVQKKLTFRSHLIRQEVPDFNDEQDDADNINQDSYINEATFSLTNNGPINPFSLDFSVEQGKGFLRSSFAYNYKLTYNEDDDGLNIRLFGGAFVDHSTRSSGYRNISMQLNPSAGFYVLQNDYKFEETYLGRSARDGFFTQQISKKEGAFRSITSVGQTNDWLFALNVNSSIPWPVPIRPFGSVGVFPTTGFEDGEEVEKVDVAYELGGSIVLIENVIEVNFPFLTSQQIQDNHEARGRDKYYEKISFLLNLRVLELVDRIDGLPIAP
;
A
#
# COMPACT_ATOMS: atom_id res chain seq x y z
N ILE A 1 -15.78 -7.73 -39.54
CA ILE A 1 -15.63 -8.73 -38.46
C ILE A 1 -14.22 -9.28 -38.62
N HIS A 2 -13.32 -8.87 -37.74
CA HIS A 2 -11.89 -9.22 -37.80
C HIS A 2 -11.52 -10.33 -36.80
N ASP A 3 -12.41 -10.64 -35.86
CA ASP A 3 -12.24 -11.66 -34.83
C ASP A 3 -13.27 -12.79 -34.94
N PHE A 4 -12.88 -14.01 -34.55
CA PHE A 4 -13.68 -15.23 -34.73
C PHE A 4 -14.08 -15.85 -33.38
N ALA A 5 -15.36 -16.18 -33.25
CA ALA A 5 -15.86 -17.01 -32.16
C ALA A 5 -16.94 -17.98 -32.63
N TRP A 6 -17.05 -19.11 -31.92
CA TRP A 6 -18.04 -20.14 -32.17
C TRP A 6 -18.45 -20.82 -30.86
N PHE A 7 -19.76 -20.99 -30.68
CA PHE A 7 -20.34 -21.61 -29.49
C PHE A 7 -21.35 -22.68 -29.91
N ALA A 8 -21.27 -23.85 -29.29
CA ALA A 8 -22.25 -24.92 -29.46
C ALA A 8 -22.48 -25.64 -28.14
N ASP A 9 -23.73 -25.70 -27.70
CA ASP A 9 -24.16 -26.53 -26.58
C ASP A 9 -25.62 -26.92 -26.80
N LYS A 10 -25.92 -28.21 -26.75
CA LYS A 10 -27.31 -28.72 -26.89
C LYS A 10 -28.23 -28.30 -25.73
N ARG A 11 -27.66 -27.73 -24.66
CA ARG A 11 -28.36 -27.30 -23.44
C ARG A 11 -28.69 -25.82 -23.41
N TYR A 12 -28.37 -25.06 -24.46
CA TYR A 12 -28.71 -23.64 -24.48
C TYR A 12 -30.22 -23.44 -24.55
N HIS A 13 -30.73 -22.65 -23.62
CA HIS A 13 -31.95 -21.89 -23.78
C HIS A 13 -31.67 -20.71 -24.70
N VAL A 14 -32.58 -20.44 -25.63
CA VAL A 14 -32.43 -19.40 -26.63
C VAL A 14 -33.58 -18.41 -26.52
N LEU A 15 -33.25 -17.13 -26.35
CA LEU A 15 -34.21 -16.03 -26.45
C LEU A 15 -33.89 -15.18 -27.68
N LYS A 16 -34.95 -14.73 -28.35
CA LYS A 16 -34.89 -13.86 -29.53
C LYS A 16 -35.76 -12.64 -29.27
N ASP A 17 -35.25 -11.46 -29.62
CA ASP A 17 -35.99 -10.20 -29.59
C ASP A 17 -35.44 -9.27 -30.70
N SER A 18 -35.92 -8.02 -30.76
CA SER A 18 -35.44 -7.00 -31.68
C SER A 18 -35.46 -5.60 -31.07
N VAL A 19 -34.59 -4.71 -31.58
CA VAL A 19 -34.55 -3.28 -31.21
C VAL A 19 -34.55 -2.41 -32.47
N GLU A 20 -35.39 -1.37 -32.47
CA GLU A 20 -35.36 -0.30 -33.46
C GLU A 20 -34.39 0.79 -33.00
N LEU A 21 -33.37 1.08 -33.82
CA LEU A 21 -32.34 2.07 -33.53
C LEU A 21 -32.85 3.49 -33.81
N PRO A 22 -32.19 4.54 -33.28
CA PRO A 22 -32.52 5.93 -33.62
C PRO A 22 -32.51 6.25 -35.13
N SER A 23 -31.79 5.46 -35.94
CA SER A 23 -31.75 5.58 -37.41
C SER A 23 -32.96 4.93 -38.11
N GLY A 24 -33.85 4.25 -37.39
CA GLY A 24 -34.95 3.45 -37.93
C GLY A 24 -34.55 2.02 -38.35
N LYS A 25 -33.27 1.65 -38.28
CA LYS A 25 -32.83 0.27 -38.53
C LYS A 25 -33.31 -0.65 -37.40
N THR A 26 -33.81 -1.84 -37.74
CA THR A 26 -34.10 -2.89 -36.74
C THR A 26 -32.95 -3.90 -36.65
N VAL A 27 -32.55 -4.25 -35.43
CA VAL A 27 -31.50 -5.24 -35.14
C VAL A 27 -32.09 -6.39 -34.34
N THR A 28 -31.77 -7.63 -34.72
CA THR A 28 -32.19 -8.83 -33.98
C THR A 28 -31.25 -9.11 -32.81
N THR A 29 -31.77 -9.34 -31.61
CA THR A 29 -30.96 -9.71 -30.44
C THR A 29 -31.15 -11.19 -30.10
N TRP A 30 -30.07 -11.91 -29.83
CA TRP A 30 -30.10 -13.31 -29.40
C TRP A 30 -29.43 -13.48 -28.03
N SER A 31 -30.00 -14.33 -27.18
CA SER A 31 -29.38 -14.71 -25.91
C SER A 31 -29.36 -16.22 -25.76
N TYR A 32 -28.18 -16.77 -25.46
CA TYR A 32 -27.93 -18.19 -25.31
C TYR A 32 -27.42 -18.47 -23.89
N PHE A 33 -28.15 -19.24 -23.09
CA PHE A 33 -27.76 -19.49 -21.69
C PHE A 33 -28.15 -20.88 -21.19
N ARG A 34 -27.57 -21.30 -20.08
CA ARG A 34 -27.78 -22.63 -19.48
C ARG A 34 -28.61 -22.50 -18.20
N ASN A 35 -28.94 -23.63 -17.59
CA ASN A 35 -29.74 -23.66 -16.35
C ASN A 35 -29.12 -22.85 -15.21
N ARG A 36 -27.79 -22.80 -15.10
CA ARG A 36 -27.11 -22.04 -14.05
C ARG A 36 -27.29 -20.55 -14.28
N GLY A 37 -28.04 -19.87 -13.39
CA GLY A 37 -28.32 -18.45 -13.51
C GLY A 37 -29.43 -18.09 -14.52
N ALA A 38 -30.18 -19.08 -15.01
CA ALA A 38 -31.21 -18.91 -16.03
C ALA A 38 -32.23 -17.81 -15.70
N ASP A 39 -32.65 -17.68 -14.43
CA ASP A 39 -33.62 -16.66 -14.04
C ASP A 39 -33.13 -15.23 -14.26
N ARG A 40 -31.82 -14.99 -14.11
CA ARG A 40 -31.22 -13.68 -14.42
C ARG A 40 -31.12 -13.47 -15.92
N TRP A 41 -30.70 -14.51 -16.64
CA TRP A 41 -30.55 -14.49 -18.10
C TRP A 41 -31.87 -14.32 -18.86
N LYS A 42 -33.02 -14.62 -18.27
CA LYS A 42 -34.33 -14.27 -18.87
C LYS A 42 -34.47 -12.77 -19.18
N LYS A 43 -33.70 -11.91 -18.50
CA LYS A 43 -33.67 -10.46 -18.71
C LYS A 43 -32.64 -10.00 -19.75
N SER A 44 -31.74 -10.87 -20.21
CA SER A 44 -30.66 -10.48 -21.13
C SER A 44 -31.13 -9.88 -22.46
N PRO A 45 -32.31 -10.23 -23.04
CA PRO A 45 -32.79 -9.53 -24.24
C PRO A 45 -33.02 -8.04 -23.99
N GLU A 46 -33.55 -7.66 -22.82
CA GLU A 46 -33.71 -6.24 -22.45
C GLU A 46 -32.35 -5.53 -22.41
N TYR A 47 -31.36 -6.15 -21.75
CA TYR A 47 -30.02 -5.58 -21.59
C TYR A 47 -29.32 -5.39 -22.94
N LEU A 48 -29.41 -6.36 -23.85
CA LEU A 48 -28.88 -6.24 -25.21
C LEU A 48 -29.55 -5.12 -26.01
N LYS A 49 -30.89 -5.02 -25.95
CA LYS A 49 -31.63 -3.95 -26.64
C LYS A 49 -31.23 -2.58 -26.12
N ASP A 50 -31.14 -2.44 -24.80
CA ASP A 50 -30.75 -1.20 -24.15
C ASP A 50 -29.31 -0.80 -24.52
N ALA A 51 -28.36 -1.73 -24.46
CA ALA A 51 -26.98 -1.48 -24.85
C ALA A 51 -26.90 -1.02 -26.32
N VAL A 52 -27.47 -1.80 -27.24
CA VAL A 52 -27.41 -1.50 -28.68
C VAL A 52 -28.10 -0.19 -29.03
N TYR A 53 -29.26 0.10 -28.42
CA TYR A 53 -29.97 1.35 -28.63
C TYR A 53 -29.15 2.56 -28.15
N ASN A 54 -28.64 2.52 -26.92
CA ASN A 54 -27.95 3.66 -26.33
C ASN A 54 -26.58 3.91 -27.00
N TYR A 55 -25.81 2.87 -27.33
CA TYR A 55 -24.57 3.04 -28.10
C TYR A 55 -24.85 3.55 -29.52
N SER A 56 -25.91 3.06 -30.16
CA SER A 56 -26.34 3.61 -31.47
C SER A 56 -26.69 5.08 -31.41
N LYS A 57 -27.26 5.52 -30.28
CA LYS A 57 -27.62 6.92 -30.03
C LYS A 57 -26.40 7.79 -29.74
N TRP A 58 -25.48 7.33 -28.90
CA TRP A 58 -24.39 8.17 -28.38
C TRP A 58 -23.13 8.14 -29.24
N VAL A 59 -22.85 7.02 -29.90
CA VAL A 59 -21.62 6.83 -30.69
C VAL A 59 -21.93 6.83 -32.18
N GLY A 60 -22.93 6.06 -32.63
CA GLY A 60 -23.34 6.03 -34.03
C GLY A 60 -24.01 4.71 -34.42
N THR A 61 -24.72 4.67 -35.55
CA THR A 61 -25.64 3.55 -35.87
C THR A 61 -24.94 2.19 -35.95
N TYR A 62 -25.44 1.19 -35.20
CA TYR A 62 -24.98 -0.21 -35.30
C TYR A 62 -25.20 -0.77 -36.72
N PRO A 63 -24.16 -1.26 -37.41
CA PRO A 63 -24.23 -1.57 -38.83
C PRO A 63 -24.67 -3.01 -39.11
N TYR A 64 -24.58 -3.94 -38.14
CA TYR A 64 -24.92 -5.35 -38.33
C TYR A 64 -26.40 -5.63 -38.07
N ASP A 65 -26.91 -6.76 -38.57
CA ASP A 65 -28.34 -7.10 -38.48
C ASP A 65 -28.70 -7.86 -37.21
N ASN A 66 -27.68 -8.32 -36.48
CA ASN A 66 -27.86 -9.02 -35.22
C ASN A 66 -26.74 -8.75 -34.22
N VAL A 67 -27.07 -9.00 -32.95
CA VAL A 67 -26.12 -9.08 -31.83
C VAL A 67 -26.52 -10.24 -30.93
N SER A 68 -25.55 -10.90 -30.32
CA SER A 68 -25.77 -12.07 -29.47
C SER A 68 -24.99 -11.97 -28.17
N ALA A 69 -25.61 -12.42 -27.07
CA ALA A 69 -24.92 -12.70 -25.81
C ALA A 69 -24.99 -14.20 -25.50
N VAL A 70 -23.84 -14.81 -25.19
CA VAL A 70 -23.71 -16.24 -24.93
C VAL A 70 -23.14 -16.46 -23.53
N GLN A 71 -23.81 -17.27 -22.71
CA GLN A 71 -23.27 -17.66 -21.42
C GLN A 71 -22.18 -18.72 -21.60
N GLY A 72 -20.94 -18.38 -21.25
CA GLY A 72 -19.78 -19.26 -21.36
C GLY A 72 -19.07 -19.51 -20.04
N ALA A 73 -18.09 -20.42 -20.05
CA ALA A 73 -17.08 -20.52 -19.00
C ALA A 73 -15.85 -19.73 -19.46
N LEU A 74 -15.40 -18.77 -18.64
CA LEU A 74 -14.23 -17.94 -18.93
C LEU A 74 -13.13 -18.22 -17.91
N GLY A 75 -11.89 -18.32 -18.40
CA GLY A 75 -10.69 -18.47 -17.56
C GLY A 75 -10.09 -17.12 -17.10
N ALA A 76 -10.48 -16.02 -17.75
CA ALA A 76 -10.06 -14.66 -17.42
C ALA A 76 -11.20 -13.67 -17.74
N GLY A 77 -11.37 -12.64 -16.91
CA GLY A 77 -12.39 -11.60 -17.12
C GLY A 77 -13.83 -12.02 -16.78
N SER A 78 -14.76 -11.07 -16.94
CA SER A 78 -16.21 -11.31 -16.77
C SER A 78 -16.93 -11.51 -18.11
N GLY A 79 -16.32 -11.13 -19.23
CA GLY A 79 -16.81 -11.29 -20.58
C GLY A 79 -15.68 -11.24 -21.62
N MET A 80 -16.05 -11.46 -22.90
CA MET A 80 -15.18 -11.27 -24.07
C MET A 80 -16.03 -10.87 -25.28
N GLU A 81 -15.49 -10.00 -26.12
CA GLU A 81 -16.21 -9.04 -26.94
C GLU A 81 -16.29 -9.34 -28.44
N TYR A 82 -16.17 -10.61 -28.82
CA TYR A 82 -16.17 -10.99 -30.23
C TYR A 82 -17.29 -10.31 -31.02
N PRO A 83 -17.00 -9.68 -32.18
CA PRO A 83 -17.98 -8.87 -32.89
C PRO A 83 -19.26 -9.64 -33.20
N THR A 84 -20.41 -9.04 -32.89
CA THR A 84 -21.77 -9.60 -33.01
C THR A 84 -22.12 -10.75 -32.05
N ILE A 85 -21.16 -11.31 -31.30
CA ILE A 85 -21.38 -12.45 -30.40
C ILE A 85 -20.51 -12.42 -29.14
N THR A 86 -20.99 -11.74 -28.12
CA THR A 86 -20.26 -11.59 -26.85
C THR A 86 -20.39 -12.85 -26.01
N VAL A 87 -19.32 -13.30 -25.35
CA VAL A 87 -19.41 -14.35 -24.32
C VAL A 87 -19.36 -13.72 -22.93
N ILE A 88 -20.28 -14.13 -22.08
CA ILE A 88 -20.46 -13.61 -20.72
C ILE A 88 -20.20 -14.74 -19.73
N GLY A 89 -19.35 -14.48 -18.75
CA GLY A 89 -19.08 -15.37 -17.63
C GLY A 89 -20.20 -15.40 -16.60
N GLU A 90 -19.86 -15.77 -15.37
CA GLU A 90 -20.82 -15.79 -14.27
C GLU A 90 -20.99 -14.41 -13.63
N ALA A 91 -22.20 -13.86 -13.73
CA ALA A 91 -22.58 -12.64 -13.03
C ALA A 91 -23.23 -12.93 -11.67
N GLY A 92 -22.97 -12.11 -10.66
CA GLY A 92 -23.49 -12.30 -9.29
C GLY A 92 -24.92 -11.79 -9.05
N SER A 93 -25.41 -10.86 -9.88
CA SER A 93 -26.72 -10.20 -9.75
C SER A 93 -27.26 -9.75 -11.11
N ASP A 94 -28.54 -9.38 -11.18
CA ASP A 94 -29.16 -8.84 -12.40
C ASP A 94 -28.44 -7.59 -12.91
N ARG A 95 -28.11 -6.66 -12.00
CA ARG A 95 -27.33 -5.45 -12.31
C ARG A 95 -25.94 -5.76 -12.83
N SER A 96 -25.26 -6.75 -12.23
CA SER A 96 -23.94 -7.20 -12.70
C SER A 96 -24.02 -7.85 -14.08
N LEU A 97 -25.10 -8.60 -14.36
CA LEU A 97 -25.31 -9.22 -15.68
C LEU A 97 -25.58 -8.16 -16.75
N ASP A 98 -26.44 -7.18 -16.46
CA ASP A 98 -26.73 -6.05 -17.36
C ASP A 98 -25.48 -5.24 -17.66
N ARG A 99 -24.68 -4.94 -16.63
CA ARG A 99 -23.40 -4.23 -16.76
C ARG A 99 -22.45 -4.96 -17.71
N VAL A 100 -22.18 -6.25 -17.47
CA VAL A 100 -21.24 -7.01 -18.29
C VAL A 100 -21.77 -7.18 -19.72
N ILE A 101 -23.07 -7.47 -19.91
CA ILE A 101 -23.66 -7.51 -21.26
C ILE A 101 -23.50 -6.17 -21.97
N THR A 102 -23.72 -5.06 -21.27
CA THR A 102 -23.56 -3.72 -21.86
C THR A 102 -22.10 -3.46 -22.25
N HIS A 103 -21.14 -3.80 -21.38
CA HIS A 103 -19.71 -3.68 -21.67
C HIS A 103 -19.34 -4.48 -22.92
N GLU A 104 -19.61 -5.79 -22.93
CA GLU A 104 -19.19 -6.62 -24.05
C GLU A 104 -19.94 -6.29 -25.35
N ALA A 105 -21.22 -5.88 -25.27
CA ALA A 105 -21.95 -5.43 -26.45
C ALA A 105 -21.40 -4.10 -26.97
N GLY A 106 -20.98 -3.21 -26.07
CA GLY A 106 -20.42 -1.90 -26.38
C GLY A 106 -19.12 -1.95 -27.18
N HIS A 107 -18.31 -2.98 -26.95
CA HIS A 107 -17.10 -3.28 -27.71
C HIS A 107 -17.35 -3.53 -29.21
N ASN A 108 -18.59 -3.80 -29.63
CA ASN A 108 -18.91 -3.79 -31.06
C ASN A 108 -18.60 -2.45 -31.71
N TRP A 109 -18.70 -1.32 -31.00
CA TRP A 109 -18.36 0.00 -31.52
C TRP A 109 -16.86 0.26 -31.52
N PHE A 110 -16.19 0.05 -30.40
CA PHE A 110 -14.81 0.49 -30.18
C PHE A 110 -13.79 -0.50 -30.75
N TYR A 111 -13.83 -1.76 -30.33
CA TYR A 111 -13.02 -2.83 -30.89
C TYR A 111 -13.50 -3.24 -32.30
N GLY A 112 -14.79 -3.55 -32.45
CA GLY A 112 -15.34 -4.17 -33.65
C GLY A 112 -15.41 -3.25 -34.88
N ILE A 113 -16.14 -2.14 -34.76
CA ILE A 113 -16.43 -1.24 -35.89
C ILE A 113 -15.32 -0.21 -36.06
N LEU A 114 -14.87 0.44 -34.99
CA LEU A 114 -13.79 1.43 -35.05
C LEU A 114 -12.41 0.77 -35.14
N GLY A 115 -12.27 -0.53 -34.87
CA GLY A 115 -11.02 -1.25 -35.08
C GLY A 115 -9.88 -0.74 -34.19
N PHE A 116 -10.17 -0.32 -32.95
CA PHE A 116 -9.10 0.11 -32.05
C PHE A 116 -8.12 -1.02 -31.77
N ASN A 117 -6.83 -0.67 -31.70
CA ASN A 117 -5.77 -1.63 -31.40
C ASN A 117 -5.60 -1.73 -29.87
N GLU A 118 -6.29 -2.67 -29.24
CA GLU A 118 -6.23 -2.92 -27.79
C GLU A 118 -4.81 -3.21 -27.27
N ARG A 119 -3.91 -3.77 -28.09
CA ARG A 119 -2.54 -4.05 -27.67
C ARG A 119 -1.70 -2.78 -27.59
N ARG A 120 -1.88 -1.88 -28.55
CA ARG A 120 -1.12 -0.62 -28.64
C ARG A 120 -1.73 0.48 -27.77
N TRP A 121 -3.05 0.60 -27.78
CA TRP A 121 -3.81 1.68 -27.13
C TRP A 121 -5.03 1.13 -26.38
N PRO A 122 -4.84 0.28 -25.35
CA PRO A 122 -5.93 -0.41 -24.65
C PRO A 122 -7.00 0.55 -24.09
N TRP A 123 -6.61 1.77 -23.73
CA TRP A 123 -7.54 2.77 -23.21
C TRP A 123 -8.59 3.24 -24.24
N MET A 124 -8.27 3.23 -25.54
CA MET A 124 -9.24 3.61 -26.57
C MET A 124 -10.38 2.61 -26.63
N ASP A 125 -10.06 1.34 -26.40
CA ASP A 125 -11.06 0.28 -26.41
C ASP A 125 -11.75 0.16 -25.04
N GLU A 126 -11.03 -0.37 -24.05
CA GLU A 126 -11.59 -0.64 -22.73
C GLU A 126 -12.04 0.60 -21.99
N GLY A 127 -11.31 1.71 -22.14
CA GLY A 127 -11.58 2.94 -21.41
C GLY A 127 -12.72 3.77 -21.98
N MET A 128 -12.79 3.90 -23.31
CA MET A 128 -13.95 4.53 -23.95
C MET A 128 -15.19 3.68 -23.71
N ASN A 129 -15.08 2.36 -23.85
CA ASN A 129 -16.20 1.47 -23.58
C ASN A 129 -16.68 1.57 -22.12
N SER A 130 -15.75 1.57 -21.15
CA SER A 130 -16.07 1.76 -19.73
C SER A 130 -16.76 3.10 -19.45
N TYR A 131 -16.43 4.18 -20.16
CA TYR A 131 -17.14 5.45 -20.03
C TYR A 131 -18.61 5.34 -20.44
N TYR A 132 -18.89 4.73 -21.59
CA TYR A 132 -20.28 4.56 -22.07
C TYR A 132 -21.06 3.53 -21.24
N GLU A 133 -20.40 2.46 -20.78
CA GLU A 133 -20.94 1.52 -19.79
C GLU A 133 -21.37 2.28 -18.54
N ASN A 134 -20.48 3.07 -17.93
CA ASN A 134 -20.79 3.85 -16.73
C ASN A 134 -21.93 4.85 -16.99
N ARG A 135 -21.96 5.51 -18.15
CA ARG A 135 -23.04 6.42 -18.54
C ARG A 135 -24.39 5.71 -18.66
N TYR A 136 -24.42 4.50 -19.21
CA TYR A 136 -25.61 3.67 -19.25
C TYR A 136 -26.06 3.25 -17.85
N MET A 137 -25.12 2.78 -17.02
CA MET A 137 -25.43 2.33 -15.66
C MET A 137 -25.93 3.49 -14.78
N ASP A 138 -25.36 4.69 -14.90
CA ASP A 138 -25.81 5.90 -14.21
C ASP A 138 -27.25 6.29 -14.62
N LYS A 139 -27.60 6.10 -15.90
CA LYS A 139 -28.94 6.39 -16.43
C LYS A 139 -29.99 5.38 -15.97
N LYS A 140 -29.67 4.07 -16.03
CA LYS A 140 -30.62 2.99 -15.73
C LYS A 140 -30.75 2.71 -14.23
N TYR A 141 -29.67 2.89 -13.48
CA TYR A 141 -29.58 2.60 -12.04
C TYR A 141 -29.14 3.84 -11.24
N PRO A 142 -29.94 4.91 -11.19
CA PRO A 142 -29.55 6.18 -10.57
C PRO A 142 -29.41 6.12 -9.05
N ASN A 143 -30.07 5.16 -8.38
CA ASN A 143 -29.99 4.99 -6.94
C ASN A 143 -28.73 4.17 -6.58
N ARG A 144 -27.69 4.91 -6.20
CA ARG A 144 -26.34 4.45 -5.90
C ARG A 144 -26.32 3.74 -4.54
N SER A 145 -26.04 2.45 -4.54
CA SER A 145 -25.43 1.78 -3.39
C SER A 145 -24.22 1.00 -3.88
N PHE A 146 -23.20 0.94 -3.03
CA PHE A 146 -22.14 -0.07 -3.07
C PHE A 146 -22.74 -1.45 -3.36
N ALA A 147 -21.96 -2.32 -4.01
CA ALA A 147 -22.33 -3.68 -4.45
C ALA A 147 -23.34 -4.37 -3.52
N PRO A 148 -24.26 -5.22 -4.02
CA PRO A 148 -25.43 -5.71 -3.30
C PRO A 148 -25.03 -6.69 -2.18
N LEU A 149 -24.43 -6.16 -1.11
CA LEU A 149 -24.39 -6.81 0.17
C LEU A 149 -25.78 -6.61 0.79
N PRO A 150 -26.38 -7.65 1.37
CA PRO A 150 -27.72 -7.54 1.94
C PRO A 150 -27.76 -6.41 2.99
N ASN A 151 -28.87 -5.65 3.03
CA ASN A 151 -29.10 -4.47 3.89
C ASN A 151 -28.77 -4.67 5.38
N GLN A 152 -28.65 -5.92 5.85
CA GLN A 152 -28.22 -6.27 7.20
C GLN A 152 -26.76 -5.85 7.54
N PHE A 153 -25.93 -5.53 6.55
CA PHE A 153 -24.54 -5.08 6.77
C PHE A 153 -24.36 -3.55 6.74
N ASP A 154 -25.43 -2.79 6.52
CA ASP A 154 -25.40 -1.33 6.38
C ASP A 154 -24.77 -0.58 7.59
N PRO A 155 -25.02 -1.00 8.85
CA PRO A 155 -24.33 -0.41 10.00
C PRO A 155 -22.81 -0.65 9.99
N LEU A 156 -22.36 -1.81 9.50
CA LEU A 156 -20.94 -2.15 9.40
C LEU A 156 -20.27 -1.38 8.25
N LEU A 157 -20.94 -1.25 7.10
CA LEU A 157 -20.47 -0.46 5.95
C LEU A 157 -20.34 1.02 6.31
N SER A 158 -21.34 1.58 6.99
CA SER A 158 -21.30 2.93 7.54
C SER A 158 -20.16 3.12 8.55
N ALA A 159 -19.91 2.13 9.41
CA ALA A 159 -18.82 2.19 10.39
C ALA A 159 -17.42 2.24 9.74
N VAL A 160 -17.21 1.56 8.60
CA VAL A 160 -15.95 1.57 7.85
C VAL A 160 -15.88 2.64 6.74
N GLY A 161 -16.91 3.49 6.62
CA GLY A 161 -16.96 4.60 5.68
C GLY A 161 -17.19 4.19 4.22
N LEU A 162 -17.99 3.15 3.97
CA LEU A 162 -18.38 2.71 2.62
C LEU A 162 -19.74 3.30 2.17
N ASP A 163 -20.42 4.01 3.06
CA ASP A 163 -21.78 4.54 2.94
C ASP A 163 -21.94 5.66 1.89
N TYR A 164 -20.86 6.34 1.52
CA TYR A 164 -20.89 7.44 0.54
C TYR A 164 -20.43 7.04 -0.86
N LEU A 165 -19.93 5.82 -1.07
CA LEU A 165 -19.35 5.41 -2.35
C LEU A 165 -20.42 4.98 -3.35
N ASP A 166 -20.35 5.55 -4.55
CA ASP A 166 -21.02 5.04 -5.74
C ASP A 166 -20.05 4.29 -6.68
N GLY A 167 -20.54 3.90 -7.86
CA GLY A 167 -19.72 3.20 -8.86
C GLY A 167 -18.53 4.04 -9.38
N PHE A 168 -18.70 5.36 -9.49
CA PHE A 168 -17.65 6.27 -9.91
C PHE A 168 -16.63 6.54 -8.81
N ASP A 169 -17.10 6.69 -7.57
CA ASP A 169 -16.24 6.82 -6.39
C ASP A 169 -15.44 5.56 -6.14
N THR A 170 -15.98 4.39 -6.49
CA THR A 170 -15.22 3.13 -6.47
C THR A 170 -14.08 3.14 -7.50
N ASN A 171 -14.35 3.58 -8.74
CA ASN A 171 -13.31 3.72 -9.77
C ASN A 171 -12.24 4.74 -9.35
N HIS A 172 -12.67 5.85 -8.75
CA HIS A 172 -11.76 6.88 -8.25
C HIS A 172 -10.90 6.39 -7.08
N LEU A 173 -11.48 5.65 -6.14
CA LEU A 173 -10.78 5.06 -5.00
C LEU A 173 -9.65 4.11 -5.47
N LEU A 174 -9.93 3.28 -6.47
CA LEU A 174 -8.95 2.36 -7.05
C LEU A 174 -7.84 3.12 -7.80
N TYR A 175 -8.18 4.18 -8.52
CA TYR A 175 -7.19 5.12 -9.06
C TYR A 175 -6.32 5.74 -7.95
N GLN A 176 -6.92 6.25 -6.88
CA GLN A 176 -6.19 6.84 -5.75
C GLN A 176 -5.26 5.83 -5.07
N PHE A 177 -5.63 4.55 -5.02
CA PHE A 177 -4.81 3.49 -4.43
C PHE A 177 -3.44 3.34 -5.11
N VAL A 178 -3.39 3.44 -6.44
CA VAL A 178 -2.14 3.40 -7.21
C VAL A 178 -1.47 4.78 -7.30
N ALA A 179 -2.25 5.85 -7.48
CA ALA A 179 -1.76 7.22 -7.61
C ALA A 179 -1.06 7.74 -6.34
N ARG A 180 -1.55 7.39 -5.15
CA ARG A 180 -0.94 7.84 -3.87
C ARG A 180 0.37 7.15 -3.54
N ARG A 181 0.65 6.02 -4.19
CA ARG A 181 1.93 5.31 -4.12
C ARG A 181 2.88 5.70 -5.26
N ASN A 182 2.46 6.68 -6.09
CA ASN A 182 3.12 7.08 -7.33
C ASN A 182 3.44 5.87 -8.23
N ALA A 183 2.54 4.89 -8.26
CA ALA A 183 2.68 3.65 -9.00
C ALA A 183 1.77 3.59 -10.22
N ASP A 184 0.98 4.63 -10.47
CA ASP A 184 0.14 4.75 -11.66
C ASP A 184 0.98 5.01 -12.92
N GLN A 185 0.46 4.58 -14.06
CA GLN A 185 1.10 4.70 -15.37
C GLN A 185 0.29 5.62 -16.29
N PRO A 186 0.91 6.20 -17.33
CA PRO A 186 0.15 6.87 -18.38
C PRO A 186 -0.90 5.92 -18.97
N THR A 187 -2.11 6.43 -19.20
CA THR A 187 -3.19 5.67 -19.84
C THR A 187 -2.81 5.29 -21.29
N ASN A 188 -2.03 6.13 -21.96
CA ASN A 188 -1.52 5.89 -23.32
C ASN A 188 -0.27 4.98 -23.35
N THR A 189 -0.24 3.93 -22.53
CA THR A 189 0.87 2.96 -22.45
C THR A 189 0.51 1.69 -23.22
N HIS A 190 1.50 1.04 -23.84
CA HIS A 190 1.30 -0.23 -24.54
C HIS A 190 0.93 -1.35 -23.55
N SER A 191 0.05 -2.29 -23.93
CA SER A 191 -0.51 -3.30 -23.01
C SER A 191 0.57 -4.15 -22.31
N ALA A 192 1.64 -4.47 -23.03
CA ALA A 192 2.77 -5.24 -22.53
C ALA A 192 3.58 -4.54 -21.41
N ASP A 193 3.50 -3.21 -21.32
CA ASP A 193 4.32 -2.40 -20.40
C ASP A 193 3.58 -2.01 -19.12
N PHE A 194 2.26 -2.24 -19.07
CA PHE A 194 1.50 -2.07 -17.84
C PHE A 194 1.88 -3.10 -16.79
N SER A 195 1.99 -2.68 -15.53
CA SER A 195 1.80 -3.60 -14.41
C SER A 195 0.38 -4.18 -14.46
N ARG A 196 0.17 -5.38 -13.93
CA ARG A 196 -1.12 -6.07 -14.06
C ARG A 196 -2.28 -5.28 -13.46
N ILE A 197 -2.09 -4.64 -12.30
CA ILE A 197 -3.09 -3.72 -11.73
C ILE A 197 -3.32 -2.48 -12.59
N ASN A 198 -2.28 -1.86 -13.15
CA ASN A 198 -2.45 -0.65 -13.95
C ASN A 198 -3.12 -0.93 -15.29
N TYR A 199 -2.98 -2.13 -15.86
CA TYR A 199 -3.76 -2.51 -17.03
C TYR A 199 -5.26 -2.32 -16.75
N PHE A 200 -5.72 -2.74 -15.57
CA PHE A 200 -7.11 -2.58 -15.18
C PHE A 200 -7.44 -1.13 -14.75
N VAL A 201 -6.70 -0.58 -13.80
CA VAL A 201 -7.04 0.73 -13.21
C VAL A 201 -6.85 1.86 -14.21
N MET A 202 -5.81 1.84 -15.03
CA MET A 202 -5.56 2.92 -15.99
C MET A 202 -6.52 2.84 -17.17
N ASN A 203 -6.72 1.65 -17.76
CA ASN A 203 -7.51 1.53 -18.98
C ASN A 203 -9.01 1.65 -18.71
N TYR A 204 -9.54 1.02 -17.66
CA TYR A 204 -10.99 1.02 -17.42
C TYR A 204 -11.43 2.20 -16.55
N MET A 205 -10.73 2.43 -15.42
CA MET A 205 -11.21 3.34 -14.39
C MET A 205 -10.78 4.78 -14.65
N LYS A 206 -9.46 5.03 -14.69
CA LYS A 206 -8.91 6.37 -14.89
C LYS A 206 -9.40 6.97 -16.22
N THR A 207 -9.40 6.19 -17.30
CA THR A 207 -9.90 6.65 -18.61
C THR A 207 -11.38 7.04 -18.56
N ALA A 208 -12.23 6.22 -17.94
CA ALA A 208 -13.65 6.53 -17.88
C ALA A 208 -13.94 7.82 -17.09
N ILE A 209 -13.21 8.02 -15.98
CA ILE A 209 -13.26 9.27 -15.19
C ILE A 209 -12.77 10.44 -16.05
N ALA A 210 -11.67 10.28 -16.78
CA ALA A 210 -11.10 11.32 -17.62
C ALA A 210 -12.04 11.74 -18.77
N LEU A 211 -12.68 10.78 -19.44
CA LEU A 211 -13.65 11.05 -20.51
C LEU A 211 -14.89 11.74 -19.96
N ARG A 212 -15.37 11.35 -18.77
CA ARG A 212 -16.44 12.06 -18.08
C ARG A 212 -16.03 13.50 -17.74
N HIS A 213 -14.80 13.72 -17.30
CA HIS A 213 -14.28 15.07 -17.04
C HIS A 213 -14.32 15.92 -18.32
N LEU A 214 -13.83 15.37 -19.44
CA LEU A 214 -13.88 16.02 -20.75
C LEU A 214 -15.32 16.32 -21.19
N GLU A 215 -16.24 15.36 -21.11
CA GLU A 215 -17.66 15.50 -21.43
C GLU A 215 -18.31 16.62 -20.58
N ARG A 216 -18.07 16.63 -19.27
CA ARG A 216 -18.71 17.61 -18.37
C ARG A 216 -18.19 19.02 -18.55
N TYR A 217 -16.93 19.15 -18.99
CA TYR A 217 -16.34 20.43 -19.32
C TYR A 217 -16.83 20.98 -20.68
N LEU A 218 -16.87 20.13 -21.71
CA LEU A 218 -17.33 20.52 -23.05
C LEU A 218 -18.85 20.67 -23.16
N GLY A 219 -19.59 19.96 -22.30
CA GLY A 219 -21.02 19.74 -22.45
C GLY A 219 -21.31 18.45 -23.22
N GLN A 220 -22.35 17.74 -22.78
CA GLN A 220 -22.73 16.43 -23.30
C GLN A 220 -23.12 16.47 -24.79
N ASP A 221 -23.83 17.50 -25.23
CA ASP A 221 -24.30 17.62 -26.62
C ASP A 221 -23.12 17.73 -27.60
N LEU A 222 -22.15 18.61 -27.30
CA LEU A 222 -20.94 18.76 -28.11
C LEU A 222 -20.09 17.48 -28.09
N PHE A 223 -19.96 16.85 -26.92
CA PHE A 223 -19.22 15.60 -26.81
C PHE A 223 -19.83 14.49 -27.69
N ASP A 224 -21.15 14.29 -27.59
CA ASP A 224 -21.87 13.29 -28.38
C ASP A 224 -21.78 13.60 -29.89
N GLU A 225 -21.95 14.86 -30.29
CA GLU A 225 -21.83 15.28 -31.69
C GLU A 225 -20.44 14.94 -32.27
N VAL A 226 -19.37 15.28 -31.54
CA VAL A 226 -18.00 15.00 -31.99
C VAL A 226 -17.71 13.50 -32.03
N MET A 227 -18.26 12.73 -31.09
CA MET A 227 -18.15 11.27 -31.09
C MET A 227 -18.87 10.63 -32.28
N GLN A 228 -20.05 11.14 -32.64
CA GLN A 228 -20.78 10.70 -33.83
C GLN A 228 -20.03 11.05 -35.12
N GLN A 229 -19.47 12.25 -35.21
CA GLN A 229 -18.58 12.62 -36.33
C GLN A 229 -17.35 11.70 -36.40
N PHE A 230 -16.74 11.37 -35.26
CA PHE A 230 -15.61 10.44 -35.20
C PHE A 230 -16.00 9.05 -35.72
N TYR A 231 -17.14 8.53 -35.26
CA TYR A 231 -17.66 7.24 -35.69
C TYR A 231 -17.92 7.21 -37.19
N ASP A 232 -18.61 8.22 -37.74
CA ASP A 232 -18.96 8.25 -39.15
C ASP A 232 -17.74 8.37 -40.06
N GLN A 233 -16.70 9.08 -39.62
CA GLN A 233 -15.45 9.21 -40.35
C GLN A 233 -14.62 7.91 -40.34
N TRP A 234 -14.61 7.18 -39.22
CA TRP A 234 -13.65 6.09 -38.97
C TRP A 234 -14.25 4.70 -38.86
N ARG A 235 -15.58 4.53 -38.98
CA ARG A 235 -16.22 3.20 -38.98
C ARG A 235 -15.60 2.30 -40.05
N PHE A 236 -15.26 1.08 -39.64
CA PHE A 236 -14.53 0.05 -40.39
C PHE A 236 -13.09 0.43 -40.81
N GLN A 237 -12.44 1.30 -40.03
CA GLN A 237 -11.03 1.64 -40.16
C GLN A 237 -10.27 1.32 -38.86
N HIS A 238 -9.10 1.95 -38.64
CA HIS A 238 -8.24 1.77 -37.45
C HIS A 238 -7.62 3.11 -36.99
N PRO A 239 -8.44 4.07 -36.53
CA PRO A 239 -7.96 5.38 -36.07
C PRO A 239 -7.02 5.24 -34.86
N GLN A 240 -6.12 6.21 -34.72
CA GLN A 240 -5.14 6.31 -33.64
C GLN A 240 -5.54 7.40 -32.64
N PRO A 241 -4.90 7.46 -31.44
CA PRO A 241 -5.13 8.53 -30.46
C PRO A 241 -5.08 9.95 -31.05
N ASP A 242 -4.17 10.20 -31.98
CA ASP A 242 -3.99 11.51 -32.61
C ASP A 242 -5.15 11.89 -33.54
N ASP A 243 -5.88 10.91 -34.11
CA ASP A 243 -7.07 11.14 -34.91
C ASP A 243 -8.24 11.62 -34.04
N PHE A 244 -8.37 11.00 -32.86
CA PHE A 244 -9.33 11.38 -31.85
C PHE A 244 -9.01 12.78 -31.26
N GLU A 245 -7.74 13.01 -30.89
CA GLU A 245 -7.25 14.31 -30.40
C GLU A 245 -7.52 15.45 -31.39
N ARG A 246 -7.21 15.22 -32.67
CA ARG A 246 -7.38 16.21 -33.73
C ARG A 246 -8.84 16.60 -33.93
N LEU A 247 -9.76 15.62 -33.93
CA LEU A 247 -11.18 15.90 -34.14
C LEU A 247 -11.81 16.63 -32.95
N PHE A 248 -11.47 16.22 -31.73
CA PHE A 248 -11.95 16.90 -30.51
C PHE A 248 -11.41 18.32 -30.41
N THR A 249 -10.11 18.52 -30.64
CA THR A 249 -9.49 19.86 -30.58
C THR A 249 -10.07 20.80 -31.64
N LYS A 250 -10.35 20.29 -32.85
CA LYS A 250 -10.97 21.08 -33.93
C LYS A 250 -12.35 21.60 -33.55
N ASN A 251 -13.18 20.78 -32.90
CA ASN A 251 -14.58 21.11 -32.59
C ASN A 251 -14.76 21.83 -31.25
N ALA A 252 -13.92 21.56 -30.25
CA ALA A 252 -14.07 22.13 -28.91
C ALA A 252 -13.84 23.64 -28.83
N GLY A 253 -13.06 24.22 -29.75
CA GLY A 253 -12.71 25.65 -29.74
C GLY A 253 -11.88 26.08 -28.52
N GLN A 254 -11.39 25.13 -27.73
CA GLN A 254 -10.65 25.34 -26.48
C GLN A 254 -9.42 24.43 -26.42
N ASN A 255 -8.48 24.75 -25.53
CA ASN A 255 -7.25 23.97 -25.39
C ASN A 255 -7.49 22.68 -24.59
N LEU A 256 -7.30 21.52 -25.24
CA LEU A 256 -7.48 20.19 -24.64
C LEU A 256 -6.15 19.49 -24.29
N SER A 257 -5.03 20.21 -24.28
CA SER A 257 -3.70 19.64 -23.95
C SER A 257 -3.65 19.04 -22.54
N TRP A 258 -4.40 19.59 -21.58
CA TRP A 258 -4.53 19.03 -20.24
C TRP A 258 -5.03 17.58 -20.27
N PHE A 259 -5.89 17.24 -21.23
CA PHE A 259 -6.45 15.91 -21.40
C PHE A 259 -5.51 15.04 -22.24
N PHE A 260 -5.24 15.44 -23.47
CA PHE A 260 -4.52 14.60 -24.44
C PHE A 260 -3.02 14.48 -24.17
N THR A 261 -2.40 15.50 -23.58
CA THR A 261 -0.95 15.51 -23.30
C THR A 261 -0.68 15.18 -21.84
N ASP A 262 -1.25 15.94 -20.91
CA ASP A 262 -0.91 15.75 -19.50
C ASP A 262 -1.59 14.51 -18.91
N LEU A 263 -2.92 14.39 -18.98
CA LEU A 263 -3.65 13.32 -18.31
C LEU A 263 -3.40 11.94 -18.94
N LEU A 264 -3.51 11.82 -20.27
CA LEU A 264 -3.40 10.54 -20.98
C LEU A 264 -1.96 10.06 -21.17
N LYS A 265 -1.02 10.96 -21.51
CA LYS A 265 0.37 10.60 -21.88
C LYS A 265 1.36 10.67 -20.71
N THR A 266 0.93 11.09 -19.51
CA THR A 266 1.79 11.14 -18.32
C THR A 266 1.12 10.54 -17.08
N ASN A 267 1.87 10.44 -15.99
CA ASN A 267 1.39 10.11 -14.64
C ASN A 267 1.26 11.37 -13.75
N LYS A 268 1.18 12.57 -14.34
CA LYS A 268 0.91 13.81 -13.59
C LYS A 268 -0.43 13.72 -12.86
N LYS A 269 -0.56 14.49 -11.78
CA LYS A 269 -1.77 14.51 -10.93
C LYS A 269 -2.51 15.84 -11.07
N LEU A 270 -3.84 15.79 -11.05
CA LEU A 270 -4.73 16.94 -10.91
C LEU A 270 -5.04 17.10 -9.40
N ASP A 271 -4.76 18.27 -8.84
CA ASP A 271 -5.00 18.55 -7.42
C ASP A 271 -5.27 20.04 -7.21
N TYR A 272 -6.52 20.42 -6.94
CA TYR A 272 -6.90 21.80 -6.66
C TYR A 272 -7.49 21.96 -5.27
N ALA A 273 -7.01 22.96 -4.53
CA ALA A 273 -7.48 23.28 -3.18
C ALA A 273 -8.02 24.72 -3.06
N ILE A 274 -9.07 24.93 -2.27
CA ILE A 274 -9.53 26.29 -1.94
C ILE A 274 -8.60 26.88 -0.87
N ALA A 275 -7.80 27.87 -1.28
CA ALA A 275 -6.86 28.56 -0.40
C ALA A 275 -7.53 29.64 0.44
N ASP A 276 -8.50 30.37 -0.11
CA ASP A 276 -9.18 31.47 0.59
C ASP A 276 -10.45 31.90 -0.14
N VAL A 277 -11.38 32.53 0.57
CA VAL A 277 -12.62 33.06 -0.01
C VAL A 277 -12.91 34.42 0.62
N GLU A 278 -13.04 35.44 -0.23
CA GLU A 278 -13.40 36.79 0.18
C GLU A 278 -14.66 37.24 -0.55
N LYS A 279 -15.64 37.81 0.17
CA LYS A 279 -16.82 38.41 -0.46
C LYS A 279 -16.52 39.86 -0.84
N ARG A 280 -16.64 40.21 -2.12
CA ARG A 280 -16.41 41.56 -2.66
C ARG A 280 -17.54 41.95 -3.62
N ALA A 281 -18.19 43.10 -3.36
CA ALA A 281 -19.23 43.68 -4.22
C ALA A 281 -20.34 42.68 -4.63
N GLY A 282 -20.85 41.88 -3.68
CA GLY A 282 -21.91 40.89 -3.95
C GLY A 282 -21.48 39.70 -4.80
N ARG A 283 -20.18 39.37 -4.83
CA ARG A 283 -19.61 38.15 -5.42
C ARG A 283 -18.54 37.58 -4.50
N TYR A 284 -18.15 36.33 -4.71
CA TYR A 284 -17.02 35.72 -4.03
C TYR A 284 -15.78 35.74 -4.93
N SER A 285 -14.66 36.19 -4.38
CA SER A 285 -13.31 35.97 -4.91
C SER A 285 -12.74 34.73 -4.22
N VAL A 286 -12.60 33.65 -4.97
CA VAL A 286 -12.14 32.35 -4.47
C VAL A 286 -10.70 32.16 -4.92
N LYS A 287 -9.74 32.17 -3.98
CA LYS A 287 -8.35 31.85 -4.28
C LYS A 287 -8.22 30.33 -4.35
N VAL A 288 -7.95 29.81 -5.53
CA VAL A 288 -7.74 28.38 -5.81
C VAL A 288 -6.25 28.13 -6.02
N ARG A 289 -5.72 27.08 -5.41
CA ARG A 289 -4.34 26.64 -5.57
C ARG A 289 -4.30 25.31 -6.31
N ASN A 290 -3.60 25.25 -7.44
CA ASN A 290 -3.17 24.01 -8.05
C ASN A 290 -1.94 23.46 -7.28
N LYS A 291 -2.11 22.32 -6.63
CA LYS A 291 -1.05 21.55 -5.95
C LYS A 291 -0.53 20.40 -6.82
N GLY A 292 -1.19 20.14 -7.94
CA GLY A 292 -0.83 19.13 -8.91
C GLY A 292 0.03 19.69 -10.05
N ASP A 293 0.20 18.86 -11.08
CA ASP A 293 1.02 19.15 -12.25
C ASP A 293 0.18 19.39 -13.52
N ILE A 294 -1.13 19.13 -13.46
CA ILE A 294 -2.06 19.27 -14.58
C ILE A 294 -2.88 20.56 -14.43
N ASN A 295 -2.89 21.40 -15.46
CA ASN A 295 -3.75 22.58 -15.54
C ASN A 295 -5.08 22.22 -16.21
N ALA A 296 -5.82 21.31 -15.61
CA ALA A 296 -7.12 20.88 -16.13
C ALA A 296 -8.24 21.84 -15.66
N PRO A 297 -9.32 22.01 -16.43
CA PRO A 297 -10.50 22.72 -15.98
C PRO A 297 -11.12 22.07 -14.75
N TYR A 298 -11.73 22.87 -13.88
CA TYR A 298 -12.30 22.37 -12.63
C TYR A 298 -13.63 23.07 -12.30
N PRO A 299 -14.60 22.37 -11.68
CA PRO A 299 -15.85 22.97 -11.23
C PRO A 299 -15.76 23.41 -9.77
N ILE A 300 -16.37 24.55 -9.46
CA ILE A 300 -16.72 24.97 -8.09
C ILE A 300 -18.24 24.95 -7.96
N SER A 301 -18.74 24.41 -6.85
CA SER A 301 -20.16 24.39 -6.51
C SER A 301 -20.42 25.17 -5.21
N GLY A 302 -21.50 25.95 -5.20
CA GLY A 302 -22.11 26.49 -3.99
C GLY A 302 -23.13 25.48 -3.45
N ILE A 303 -22.95 25.02 -2.22
CA ILE A 303 -23.71 23.91 -1.63
C ILE A 303 -24.62 24.41 -0.51
N LYS A 304 -25.87 23.93 -0.51
CA LYS A 304 -26.83 24.07 0.59
C LYS A 304 -27.53 22.74 0.85
N ASN A 305 -27.63 22.33 2.12
CA ASN A 305 -28.23 21.05 2.51
C ASN A 305 -27.69 19.86 1.68
N ASP A 306 -26.36 19.81 1.52
CA ASP A 306 -25.63 18.81 0.73
C ASP A 306 -26.02 18.69 -0.75
N SER A 307 -26.72 19.69 -1.29
CA SER A 307 -27.06 19.81 -2.71
C SER A 307 -26.38 21.02 -3.36
N ALA A 308 -25.86 20.86 -4.58
CA ALA A 308 -25.36 22.00 -5.35
C ALA A 308 -26.52 22.92 -5.78
N VAL A 309 -26.43 24.19 -5.38
CA VAL A 309 -27.34 25.27 -5.80
C VAL A 309 -26.88 25.87 -7.13
N VAL A 310 -25.57 26.01 -7.29
CA VAL A 310 -24.93 26.54 -8.50
C VAL A 310 -23.58 25.86 -8.68
N THR A 311 -23.25 25.50 -9.92
CA THR A 311 -21.93 24.96 -10.30
C THR A 311 -21.38 25.77 -11.46
N LYS A 312 -20.12 26.19 -11.37
CA LYS A 312 -19.43 26.93 -12.42
C LYS A 312 -18.07 26.30 -12.71
N TRP A 313 -17.77 26.15 -13.99
CA TRP A 313 -16.47 25.67 -14.48
C TRP A 313 -15.49 26.82 -14.68
N TYR A 314 -14.22 26.53 -14.43
CA TYR A 314 -13.09 27.44 -14.62
C TYR A 314 -12.00 26.73 -15.40
N ASP A 315 -11.27 27.50 -16.20
CA ASP A 315 -10.09 27.02 -16.90
C ASP A 315 -9.00 26.64 -15.90
N GLY A 316 -8.15 25.69 -16.29
CA GLY A 316 -7.04 25.27 -15.45
C GLY A 316 -5.91 26.29 -15.42
N HIS A 317 -5.24 26.39 -14.27
CA HIS A 317 -4.15 27.35 -14.06
C HIS A 317 -3.00 26.77 -13.23
N LYS A 318 -1.83 27.40 -13.35
CA LYS A 318 -0.66 27.08 -12.52
C LYS A 318 -0.75 27.83 -11.19
N ASN A 319 -0.13 27.26 -10.14
CA ASN A 319 0.04 27.91 -8.85
C ASN A 319 -1.30 28.36 -8.22
N VAL A 320 -1.46 29.67 -7.94
CA VAL A 320 -2.64 30.21 -7.26
C VAL A 320 -3.31 31.25 -8.15
N GLU A 321 -4.63 31.16 -8.31
CA GLU A 321 -5.44 32.13 -9.05
C GLU A 321 -6.70 32.47 -8.25
N ALA A 322 -7.18 33.71 -8.38
CA ALA A 322 -8.43 34.16 -7.78
C ALA A 322 -9.54 34.17 -8.83
N VAL A 323 -10.53 33.29 -8.67
CA VAL A 323 -11.67 33.20 -9.59
C VAL A 323 -12.92 33.85 -9.01
N VAL A 324 -13.76 34.40 -9.88
CA VAL A 324 -15.01 35.06 -9.48
C VAL A 324 -16.15 34.06 -9.49
N PHE A 325 -16.77 33.85 -8.33
CA PHE A 325 -17.91 32.97 -8.10
C PHE A 325 -19.17 33.79 -7.73
N PRO A 326 -20.35 33.47 -8.30
CA PRO A 326 -21.58 34.22 -8.02
C PRO A 326 -21.99 34.12 -6.56
N ASP A 327 -22.61 35.17 -6.03
CA ASP A 327 -23.28 35.09 -4.73
C ASP A 327 -24.60 34.32 -4.84
N GLY A 328 -25.07 33.77 -3.72
CA GLY A 328 -26.27 32.94 -3.71
C GLY A 328 -26.55 32.34 -2.33
N ASP A 329 -27.62 31.55 -2.27
CA ASP A 329 -28.09 30.91 -1.04
C ASP A 329 -27.38 29.56 -0.82
N PHE A 330 -26.15 29.60 -0.34
CA PHE A 330 -25.33 28.44 0.00
C PHE A 330 -24.47 28.70 1.23
N ASP A 331 -24.10 27.63 1.96
CA ASP A 331 -23.33 27.71 3.21
C ASP A 331 -21.85 27.35 3.03
N ARG A 332 -21.47 26.78 1.90
CA ARG A 332 -20.09 26.42 1.56
C ARG A 332 -19.84 26.41 0.07
N LEU A 333 -18.58 26.58 -0.29
CA LEU A 333 -18.04 26.37 -1.63
C LEU A 333 -17.25 25.05 -1.64
N ARG A 334 -17.30 24.32 -2.75
CA ARG A 334 -16.57 23.07 -2.91
C ARG A 334 -16.08 22.86 -4.34
N ILE A 335 -14.83 22.48 -4.50
CA ILE A 335 -14.30 22.01 -5.79
C ILE A 335 -14.74 20.56 -6.02
N ASP A 336 -15.19 20.25 -7.23
CA ASP A 336 -15.57 18.90 -7.68
C ASP A 336 -16.60 18.19 -6.79
N HIS A 337 -17.65 18.90 -6.38
CA HIS A 337 -18.71 18.33 -5.52
C HIS A 337 -19.38 17.08 -6.11
N ASN A 338 -19.58 17.05 -7.42
CA ASN A 338 -20.27 15.95 -8.12
C ASN A 338 -19.32 14.80 -8.50
N HIS A 339 -18.05 14.85 -8.09
CA HIS A 339 -17.03 13.86 -8.39
C HIS A 339 -16.96 13.56 -9.89
N VAL A 340 -16.66 14.57 -10.71
CA VAL A 340 -16.55 14.43 -12.17
C VAL A 340 -15.12 14.58 -12.67
N THR A 341 -14.15 14.82 -11.78
CA THR A 341 -12.72 14.98 -12.11
C THR A 341 -11.84 13.92 -11.42
N LEU A 342 -10.57 13.85 -11.83
CA LEU A 342 -9.51 13.04 -11.20
C LEU A 342 -8.85 13.75 -10.00
N GLU A 343 -9.61 14.52 -9.22
CA GLU A 343 -9.13 15.25 -8.05
C GLU A 343 -8.39 14.34 -7.06
N TYR A 344 -7.08 14.52 -6.97
CA TYR A 344 -6.19 13.69 -6.19
C TYR A 344 -6.49 13.75 -4.68
N ASN A 345 -6.83 14.94 -4.17
CA ASN A 345 -7.12 15.16 -2.76
C ASN A 345 -8.38 16.00 -2.58
N ARG A 346 -9.50 15.35 -2.22
CA ARG A 346 -10.76 16.06 -2.00
C ARG A 346 -10.89 16.68 -0.60
N SER A 347 -9.97 16.36 0.32
CA SER A 347 -10.07 16.77 1.74
C SER A 347 -9.84 18.26 1.98
N ASP A 348 -9.26 18.98 1.02
CA ASP A 348 -8.98 20.42 1.07
C ASP A 348 -9.75 21.23 0.01
N ASN A 349 -10.84 20.66 -0.48
CA ASN A 349 -11.68 21.25 -1.53
C ASN A 349 -12.85 22.07 -0.99
N THR A 350 -13.18 21.95 0.31
CA THR A 350 -14.32 22.63 0.92
C THR A 350 -13.92 23.90 1.65
N TYR A 351 -14.71 24.97 1.46
CA TYR A 351 -14.66 26.19 2.26
C TYR A 351 -16.06 26.55 2.78
N LYS A 352 -16.26 26.44 4.10
CA LYS A 352 -17.49 26.86 4.80
C LYS A 352 -17.52 28.37 4.98
N LEU A 353 -18.61 28.98 4.56
CA LEU A 353 -18.84 30.41 4.71
C LEU A 353 -19.24 30.72 6.15
N ASN A 354 -18.73 31.82 6.70
CA ASN A 354 -19.09 32.33 8.04
C ASN A 354 -18.80 31.35 9.20
N ALA A 355 -17.88 30.41 9.04
CA ALA A 355 -17.40 29.57 10.13
C ALA A 355 -16.16 30.18 10.80
N ILE A 356 -15.69 29.56 11.89
CA ILE A 356 -14.36 29.86 12.48
C ILE A 356 -13.30 28.93 11.86
N ALA A 357 -13.66 27.66 11.64
CA ALA A 357 -12.80 26.65 11.02
C ALA A 357 -13.25 26.36 9.58
N ASN A 358 -13.04 27.35 8.69
CA ASN A 358 -13.67 27.38 7.36
C ASN A 358 -13.25 26.22 6.44
N LYS A 359 -12.09 25.64 6.68
CA LYS A 359 -11.52 24.55 5.88
C LYS A 359 -11.64 23.17 6.53
N TRP A 360 -12.21 23.10 7.73
CA TRP A 360 -12.27 21.87 8.50
C TRP A 360 -13.65 21.25 8.34
N GLU A 361 -13.70 20.01 7.89
CA GLU A 361 -14.92 19.23 7.89
C GLU A 361 -15.29 18.80 9.32
N PRO A 362 -16.55 18.40 9.58
CA PRO A 362 -16.94 17.94 10.91
C PRO A 362 -16.06 16.78 11.40
N LEU A 363 -15.59 16.85 12.64
CA LEU A 363 -14.79 15.80 13.27
C LEU A 363 -15.61 14.50 13.38
N ARG A 364 -15.02 13.38 12.99
CA ARG A 364 -15.59 12.03 13.16
C ARG A 364 -14.57 11.18 13.93
N LEU A 365 -14.92 10.85 15.17
CA LEU A 365 -14.17 9.88 15.98
C LEU A 365 -14.63 8.47 15.61
N GLN A 366 -13.69 7.57 15.36
CA GLN A 366 -14.02 6.19 15.01
C GLN A 366 -12.88 5.21 15.37
N PRO A 367 -13.18 3.94 15.66
CA PRO A 367 -12.15 2.93 15.86
C PRO A 367 -11.63 2.40 14.52
N LEU A 368 -10.40 1.86 14.51
CA LEU A 368 -9.78 1.09 13.41
C LEU A 368 -9.62 1.84 12.07
N ALA A 369 -8.78 1.36 11.15
CA ALA A 369 -8.65 1.96 9.81
C ALA A 369 -10.00 2.01 9.04
N SER A 370 -10.21 3.07 8.25
CA SER A 370 -11.38 3.21 7.37
C SER A 370 -10.98 3.81 6.02
N LEU A 371 -11.92 3.83 5.08
CA LEU A 371 -11.77 4.66 3.89
C LEU A 371 -11.76 6.15 4.26
N GLU A 372 -11.05 6.94 3.48
CA GLU A 372 -11.04 8.39 3.61
C GLU A 372 -12.35 8.99 3.12
N ASN A 373 -13.08 9.63 4.01
CA ASN A 373 -14.25 10.43 3.70
C ASN A 373 -13.84 11.91 3.60
N PRO A 374 -13.81 12.53 2.41
CA PRO A 374 -13.39 13.92 2.26
C PRO A 374 -14.33 14.93 2.92
N TYR A 375 -15.47 14.49 3.46
CA TYR A 375 -16.50 15.30 4.11
C TYR A 375 -16.51 15.15 5.63
N ARG A 376 -15.49 14.49 6.19
CA ARG A 376 -15.28 14.34 7.64
C ARG A 376 -13.79 14.44 7.96
N SER A 377 -13.47 15.15 9.04
CA SER A 377 -12.13 15.06 9.63
C SER A 377 -12.08 13.81 10.51
N GLN A 378 -11.57 12.71 9.96
CA GLN A 378 -11.56 11.42 10.67
C GLN A 378 -10.34 11.32 11.61
N LEU A 379 -10.60 11.06 12.88
CA LEU A 379 -9.59 10.77 13.90
C LEU A 379 -9.83 9.36 14.43
N PHE A 380 -8.82 8.49 14.26
CA PHE A 380 -8.92 7.11 14.70
C PHE A 380 -8.42 6.97 16.13
N ILE A 381 -9.28 6.48 17.03
CA ILE A 381 -8.96 6.29 18.44
C ILE A 381 -9.24 4.84 18.82
N MET A 382 -8.27 4.19 19.47
CA MET A 382 -8.43 2.83 20.00
C MET A 382 -7.70 2.66 21.34
N PRO A 383 -8.07 1.68 22.18
CA PRO A 383 -7.29 1.35 23.37
C PRO A 383 -5.84 0.99 23.00
N GLY A 384 -4.88 1.66 23.62
CA GLY A 384 -3.47 1.30 23.56
C GLY A 384 -3.16 0.32 24.69
N LEU A 385 -2.80 -0.91 24.34
CA LEU A 385 -2.45 -1.95 25.31
C LEU A 385 -1.10 -2.56 24.91
N ALA A 386 -0.15 -2.51 25.83
CA ALA A 386 1.12 -3.20 25.70
C ALA A 386 1.50 -3.86 27.03
N TRP A 387 2.41 -4.82 26.98
CA TRP A 387 2.91 -5.49 28.17
C TRP A 387 4.42 -5.71 28.07
N ASN A 388 5.14 -5.45 29.16
CA ASN A 388 6.52 -5.86 29.32
C ASN A 388 6.75 -6.34 30.78
N ASN A 389 7.85 -7.05 31.03
CA ASN A 389 8.14 -7.66 32.32
C ASN A 389 8.34 -6.63 33.45
N TYR A 390 8.60 -5.37 33.11
CA TYR A 390 8.95 -4.29 34.03
C TYR A 390 7.72 -3.46 34.41
N ASP A 391 7.15 -2.75 33.45
CA ASP A 391 5.94 -1.93 33.59
C ASP A 391 4.67 -2.76 33.84
N LYS A 392 4.75 -4.09 33.64
CA LYS A 392 3.61 -5.02 33.56
C LYS A 392 2.68 -4.54 32.45
N SER A 393 1.48 -4.07 32.80
CA SER A 393 0.55 -3.50 31.82
C SER A 393 0.91 -2.06 31.52
N ASN A 394 0.92 -1.73 30.23
CA ASN A 394 0.94 -0.36 29.71
C ASN A 394 -0.42 -0.09 29.09
N ILE A 395 -1.15 0.88 29.62
CA ILE A 395 -2.54 1.17 29.23
C ILE A 395 -2.64 2.63 28.80
N GLY A 396 -3.29 2.89 27.67
CA GLY A 396 -3.48 4.23 27.17
C GLY A 396 -4.44 4.29 25.98
N LEU A 397 -4.27 5.30 25.16
CA LEU A 397 -5.03 5.49 23.92
C LEU A 397 -4.06 5.58 22.75
N ALA A 398 -4.41 4.94 21.64
CA ALA A 398 -3.71 5.07 20.38
C ALA A 398 -4.53 5.94 19.41
N PHE A 399 -3.85 6.87 18.75
CA PHE A 399 -4.38 7.84 17.81
C PHE A 399 -3.70 7.66 16.45
N SER A 400 -4.46 7.69 15.36
CA SER A 400 -3.86 7.62 14.02
C SER A 400 -4.72 8.28 12.95
N ASN A 401 -4.16 8.37 11.74
CA ASN A 401 -4.88 8.66 10.48
C ASN A 401 -4.73 7.49 9.47
N ALA A 402 -4.99 6.27 9.93
CA ALA A 402 -4.82 5.03 9.15
C ALA A 402 -5.87 4.87 8.03
N PHE A 403 -5.77 5.68 6.98
CA PHE A 403 -6.65 5.63 5.82
C PHE A 403 -6.28 4.53 4.83
N LEU A 404 -7.30 4.02 4.15
CA LEU A 404 -7.19 3.20 2.96
C LEU A 404 -7.81 3.97 1.77
N PRO A 405 -7.03 4.31 0.71
CA PRO A 405 -5.59 4.18 0.56
C PRO A 405 -4.79 5.16 1.43
N PRO A 406 -3.52 4.82 1.76
CA PRO A 406 -2.66 5.66 2.59
C PRO A 406 -2.44 7.07 2.00
N GLN A 407 -2.60 8.09 2.83
CA GLN A 407 -2.31 9.49 2.49
C GLN A 407 -0.78 9.78 2.51
N ARG A 408 -0.40 10.96 1.99
CA ARG A 408 1.00 11.43 2.02
C ARG A 408 1.49 11.67 3.45
N PHE A 409 0.67 12.30 4.28
CA PHE A 409 0.95 12.50 5.70
C PHE A 409 0.32 11.38 6.52
N GLN A 410 1.10 10.75 7.38
CA GLN A 410 0.64 9.67 8.26
C GLN A 410 1.20 9.85 9.66
N TYR A 411 0.39 9.53 10.66
CA TYR A 411 0.83 9.43 12.04
C TYR A 411 0.16 8.28 12.78
N PHE A 412 0.86 7.77 13.78
CA PHE A 412 0.34 6.89 14.81
C PHE A 412 1.01 7.28 16.12
N LEU A 413 0.22 7.56 17.16
CA LEU A 413 0.69 7.98 18.48
C LEU A 413 0.00 7.12 19.53
N SER A 414 0.76 6.49 20.41
CA SER A 414 0.21 5.63 21.47
C SER A 414 0.83 5.99 22.82
N PRO A 415 0.49 7.15 23.41
CA PRO A 415 0.84 7.45 24.80
C PRO A 415 0.14 6.48 25.76
N MET A 416 0.91 5.92 26.68
CA MET A 416 0.47 4.91 27.64
C MET A 416 1.04 5.22 29.03
N PHE A 417 0.47 4.58 30.04
CA PHE A 417 0.94 4.63 31.42
C PHE A 417 1.40 3.25 31.86
N GLY A 418 2.65 3.13 32.32
CA GLY A 418 3.21 1.91 32.88
C GLY A 418 2.68 1.67 34.28
N THR A 419 1.95 0.57 34.51
CA THR A 419 1.27 0.34 35.80
C THR A 419 2.22 0.09 36.97
N ALA A 420 3.38 -0.52 36.73
CA ALA A 420 4.36 -0.78 37.78
C ALA A 420 5.34 0.38 38.00
N SER A 421 5.91 0.95 36.94
CA SER A 421 6.84 2.09 36.98
C SER A 421 6.16 3.41 37.35
N LYS A 422 4.85 3.52 37.08
CA LYS A 422 4.06 4.75 37.22
C LYS A 422 4.55 5.91 36.36
N THR A 423 5.16 5.62 35.21
CA THR A 423 5.67 6.62 34.26
C THR A 423 4.87 6.64 32.96
N LEU A 424 5.06 7.71 32.18
CA LEU A 424 4.55 7.81 30.82
C LEU A 424 5.41 6.92 29.89
N THR A 425 4.77 6.00 29.20
CA THR A 425 5.39 5.09 28.24
C THR A 425 4.71 5.18 26.87
N GLY A 426 5.27 4.49 25.89
CA GLY A 426 4.66 4.30 24.58
C GLY A 426 5.51 4.82 23.45
N TYR A 427 4.91 4.95 22.29
CA TYR A 427 5.62 5.27 21.06
C TYR A 427 4.77 6.08 20.09
N GLY A 428 5.43 6.70 19.13
CA GLY A 428 4.81 7.48 18.08
C GLY A 428 5.63 7.46 16.82
N ARG A 429 4.94 7.62 15.69
CA ARG A 429 5.53 7.75 14.36
C ARG A 429 4.78 8.83 13.59
N VAL A 430 5.52 9.61 12.84
CA VAL A 430 5.01 10.58 11.87
C VAL A 430 5.79 10.38 10.58
N SER A 431 5.11 10.42 9.44
CA SER A 431 5.79 10.38 8.15
C SER A 431 5.09 11.21 7.10
N TYR A 432 5.89 11.70 6.16
CA TYR A 432 5.43 12.42 4.99
C TYR A 432 6.08 11.84 3.72
N LYS A 433 5.26 11.60 2.69
CA LYS A 433 5.69 11.09 1.40
C LYS A 433 5.73 12.19 0.36
N PHE A 434 6.90 12.41 -0.22
CA PHE A 434 7.10 13.18 -1.44
C PHE A 434 7.08 12.24 -2.65
N LEU A 435 6.44 12.65 -3.73
CA LEU A 435 6.26 11.87 -4.95
C LEU A 435 6.93 12.61 -6.13
N PRO A 436 8.27 12.61 -6.23
CA PRO A 436 8.95 13.20 -7.37
C PRO A 436 8.77 12.33 -8.63
N ASN A 437 8.94 12.94 -9.80
CA ASN A 437 8.86 12.27 -11.10
C ASN A 437 10.25 12.18 -11.76
N ASN A 438 11.23 11.56 -11.06
CA ASN A 438 12.62 11.45 -11.52
C ASN A 438 13.26 10.10 -11.10
N LEU A 439 14.54 10.10 -10.73
CA LEU A 439 15.27 8.92 -10.23
C LEU A 439 14.54 8.18 -9.09
N PHE A 440 13.81 8.91 -8.25
CA PHE A 440 13.06 8.33 -7.15
C PHE A 440 11.57 8.40 -7.45
N ARG A 441 10.88 7.28 -7.27
CA ARG A 441 9.42 7.22 -7.32
C ARG A 441 8.78 7.83 -6.09
N GLN A 442 9.44 7.69 -4.94
CA GLN A 442 8.94 8.16 -3.65
C GLN A 442 10.11 8.47 -2.73
N ILE A 443 9.98 9.56 -1.96
CA ILE A 443 10.86 9.89 -0.83
C ILE A 443 9.99 9.96 0.42
N LYS A 444 10.30 9.16 1.44
CA LYS A 444 9.58 9.15 2.73
C LYS A 444 10.48 9.77 3.80
N LEU A 445 10.02 10.90 4.36
CA LEU A 445 10.56 11.46 5.59
C LEU A 445 9.80 10.83 6.75
N GLY A 446 10.50 10.23 7.69
CA GLY A 446 9.92 9.58 8.87
C GLY A 446 10.52 10.10 10.16
N PHE A 447 9.73 10.10 11.21
CA PHE A 447 10.17 10.35 12.58
C PHE A 447 9.50 9.32 13.48
N TYR A 448 10.30 8.58 14.24
CA TYR A 448 9.83 7.63 15.22
C TYR A 448 10.34 8.03 16.61
N GLY A 449 9.54 7.82 17.64
CA GLY A 449 9.94 8.06 19.01
C GLY A 449 9.31 7.04 19.95
N GLU A 450 10.04 6.61 20.97
CA GLU A 450 9.53 5.72 22.02
C GLU A 450 10.15 6.02 23.38
N ARG A 451 9.43 5.66 24.45
CA ARG A 451 9.90 5.68 25.83
C ARG A 451 9.32 4.50 26.58
N TYR A 452 10.17 3.74 27.27
CA TYR A 452 9.75 2.64 28.14
C TYR A 452 10.72 2.48 29.31
N SER A 453 10.24 1.82 30.37
CA SER A 453 11.02 1.52 31.56
C SER A 453 11.64 0.12 31.49
N TYR A 454 12.72 -0.08 32.23
CA TYR A 454 13.39 -1.36 32.41
C TYR A 454 14.08 -1.43 33.78
N HIS A 455 14.54 -2.61 34.19
CA HIS A 455 15.20 -2.78 35.50
C HIS A 455 16.69 -3.10 35.33
N ILE A 456 17.53 -2.55 36.19
CA ILE A 456 18.90 -3.02 36.40
C ILE A 456 19.01 -3.41 37.86
N GLN A 457 19.19 -4.71 38.14
CA GLN A 457 19.44 -5.16 39.51
C GLN A 457 20.87 -4.80 39.92
N TRP A 458 20.98 -3.83 40.82
CA TRP A 458 22.21 -3.43 41.51
C TRP A 458 21.93 -3.17 42.99
N ARG A 459 22.95 -3.29 43.84
CA ARG A 459 22.84 -3.10 45.29
C ARG A 459 22.43 -1.63 45.56
N ASN A 460 21.33 -1.44 46.29
CA ASN A 460 20.74 -0.14 46.68
C ASN A 460 20.35 0.84 45.55
N GLY A 461 20.19 0.38 44.29
CA GLY A 461 19.74 1.24 43.19
C GLY A 461 18.20 1.33 43.07
N PRO A 462 17.66 2.30 42.29
CA PRO A 462 16.23 2.38 42.02
C PRO A 462 15.71 1.17 41.24
N ASP A 463 14.45 0.82 41.48
CA ASP A 463 13.81 -0.33 40.84
C ASP A 463 13.67 -0.12 39.32
N PHE A 464 13.39 1.10 38.85
CA PHE A 464 13.11 1.40 37.44
C PHE A 464 14.11 2.41 36.85
N TYR A 465 14.52 2.14 35.62
CA TYR A 465 15.30 3.03 34.76
C TYR A 465 14.52 3.25 33.47
N ASP A 466 14.65 4.42 32.86
CA ASP A 466 14.00 4.71 31.59
C ASP A 466 14.98 4.76 30.43
N TYR A 467 14.49 4.43 29.24
CA TYR A 467 15.13 4.85 27.99
C TYR A 467 14.13 5.60 27.11
N SER A 468 14.66 6.51 26.31
CA SER A 468 13.93 7.15 25.23
C SER A 468 14.76 7.11 23.96
N LYS A 469 14.07 6.90 22.85
CA LYS A 469 14.69 6.85 21.52
C LYS A 469 13.95 7.79 20.59
N LEU A 470 14.70 8.55 19.81
CA LEU A 470 14.23 9.32 18.67
C LEU A 470 14.93 8.80 17.41
N GLU A 471 14.19 8.62 16.34
CA GLU A 471 14.68 8.06 15.08
C GLU A 471 14.12 8.86 13.88
N PRO A 472 14.77 9.98 13.51
CA PRO A 472 14.56 10.55 12.19
C PRO A 472 15.07 9.59 11.10
N SER A 473 14.31 9.49 10.01
CA SER A 473 14.64 8.66 8.87
C SER A 473 14.29 9.32 7.54
N LEU A 474 15.11 9.01 6.53
CA LEU A 474 14.89 9.43 5.16
C LEU A 474 15.03 8.21 4.26
N THR A 475 13.94 7.83 3.58
CA THR A 475 13.91 6.68 2.68
C THR A 475 13.67 7.11 1.25
N PHE A 476 14.56 6.70 0.34
CA PHE A 476 14.42 6.85 -1.09
C PHE A 476 13.99 5.52 -1.71
N PHE A 477 12.88 5.54 -2.43
CA PHE A 477 12.43 4.43 -3.26
C PHE A 477 12.77 4.77 -4.71
N PHE A 478 13.64 3.97 -5.31
CA PHE A 478 14.04 4.18 -6.70
C PHE A 478 12.90 3.85 -7.66
N GLU A 479 12.88 4.53 -8.80
CA GLU A 479 12.01 4.15 -9.90
C GLU A 479 12.33 2.75 -10.42
N LYS A 480 11.31 2.04 -10.90
CA LYS A 480 11.51 0.71 -11.49
C LYS A 480 11.87 0.85 -12.96
N ASP A 481 12.87 0.08 -13.39
CA ASP A 481 13.26 0.00 -14.81
C ASP A 481 12.10 -0.55 -15.67
N ASN A 482 11.25 -1.39 -15.08
CA ASN A 482 10.02 -1.93 -15.69
C ASN A 482 8.91 -2.01 -14.63
N ALA A 483 7.71 -1.50 -14.95
CA ALA A 483 6.56 -1.50 -14.05
C ALA A 483 6.11 -2.91 -13.57
N ARG A 484 6.39 -3.96 -14.35
CA ARG A 484 6.14 -5.37 -14.02
C ARG A 484 7.20 -6.00 -13.13
N SER A 485 8.33 -5.33 -12.91
CA SER A 485 9.40 -5.88 -12.09
C SER A 485 8.95 -6.03 -10.63
N ASN A 486 9.17 -7.21 -10.05
CA ASN A 486 8.99 -7.45 -8.62
C ASN A 486 10.19 -6.96 -7.79
N VAL A 487 11.25 -6.50 -8.46
CA VAL A 487 12.45 -5.96 -7.82
C VAL A 487 12.20 -4.53 -7.37
N GLN A 488 12.55 -4.24 -6.12
CA GLN A 488 12.51 -2.94 -5.50
C GLN A 488 13.90 -2.60 -4.96
N LYS A 489 14.36 -1.38 -5.26
CA LYS A 489 15.59 -0.80 -4.74
C LYS A 489 15.21 0.32 -3.77
N LYS A 490 15.82 0.33 -2.58
CA LYS A 490 15.58 1.33 -1.55
C LYS A 490 16.90 1.76 -0.92
N LEU A 491 17.03 3.05 -0.62
CA LEU A 491 18.12 3.58 0.19
C LEU A 491 17.52 4.27 1.42
N THR A 492 17.95 3.87 2.60
CA THR A 492 17.42 4.36 3.88
C THR A 492 18.55 4.98 4.67
N PHE A 493 18.33 6.19 5.16
CA PHE A 493 19.15 6.80 6.20
C PHE A 493 18.34 6.85 7.48
N ARG A 494 18.92 6.43 8.60
CA ARG A 494 18.36 6.55 9.94
C ARG A 494 19.41 7.10 10.90
N SER A 495 18.96 7.84 11.88
CA SER A 495 19.79 8.20 13.03
C SER A 495 19.05 7.79 14.28
N HIS A 496 19.61 6.86 15.06
CA HIS A 496 19.07 6.43 16.33
C HIS A 496 19.68 7.31 17.41
N LEU A 497 18.88 8.19 18.02
CA LEU A 497 19.29 9.05 19.13
C LEU A 497 18.68 8.46 20.40
N ILE A 498 19.51 7.94 21.29
CA ILE A 498 19.07 7.16 22.44
C ILE A 498 19.58 7.84 23.70
N ARG A 499 18.66 8.05 24.65
CA ARG A 499 18.97 8.46 26.02
C ARG A 499 18.54 7.35 26.95
N GLN A 500 19.45 6.88 27.78
CA GLN A 500 19.24 5.79 28.72
C GLN A 500 19.69 6.22 30.11
N GLU A 501 18.87 5.99 31.13
CA GLU A 501 19.26 6.14 32.52
C GLU A 501 20.02 4.89 32.96
N VAL A 502 21.20 5.05 33.58
CA VAL A 502 21.99 3.95 34.13
C VAL A 502 22.53 4.30 35.52
N PRO A 503 22.86 3.31 36.36
CA PRO A 503 23.50 3.59 37.64
C PRO A 503 24.87 4.26 37.45
N ASP A 504 25.17 5.27 38.28
CA ASP A 504 26.48 5.87 38.43
C ASP A 504 27.30 5.06 39.43
N PHE A 505 28.47 4.60 38.99
CA PHE A 505 29.39 3.79 39.81
C PHE A 505 30.60 4.60 40.29
N ASN A 506 30.58 5.93 40.16
CA ASN A 506 31.71 6.79 40.53
C ASN A 506 31.67 7.29 41.98
N ASP A 507 30.60 7.04 42.75
CA ASP A 507 30.51 7.50 44.12
C ASP A 507 30.99 6.41 45.11
N GLU A 508 31.81 6.80 46.09
CA GLU A 508 32.29 5.90 47.17
C GLU A 508 31.16 5.57 48.18
N GLN A 509 29.93 6.01 47.93
CA GLN A 509 28.74 5.70 48.72
C GLN A 509 28.03 4.44 48.20
N ASP A 510 27.46 3.68 49.13
CA ASP A 510 26.68 2.45 48.87
C ASP A 510 25.35 2.72 48.10
N ASP A 511 25.04 3.97 47.74
CA ASP A 511 23.86 4.39 46.97
C ASP A 511 24.30 4.92 45.60
N ALA A 512 23.89 4.24 44.52
CA ALA A 512 24.21 4.67 43.15
C ALA A 512 23.21 5.72 42.65
N ASP A 513 23.66 6.95 42.40
CA ASP A 513 22.88 7.96 41.69
C ASP A 513 22.58 7.53 40.23
N ASN A 514 21.51 8.06 39.63
CA ASN A 514 21.20 7.79 38.22
C ASN A 514 21.88 8.82 37.30
N ILE A 515 22.61 8.35 36.29
CA ILE A 515 23.14 9.19 35.22
C ILE A 515 22.44 8.93 33.89
N ASN A 516 22.26 9.99 33.11
CA ASN A 516 21.80 9.89 31.73
C ASN A 516 22.98 9.63 30.82
N GLN A 517 22.90 8.54 30.05
CA GLN A 517 23.83 8.23 28.98
C GLN A 517 23.16 8.42 27.61
N ASP A 518 23.72 9.36 26.84
CA ASP A 518 23.31 9.62 25.47
C ASP A 518 24.19 8.83 24.49
N SER A 519 23.57 8.19 23.51
CA SER A 519 24.25 7.51 22.41
C SER A 519 23.58 7.83 21.07
N TYR A 520 24.37 7.71 19.99
CA TYR A 520 23.85 7.85 18.65
C TYR A 520 24.43 6.79 17.71
N ILE A 521 23.61 6.34 16.77
CA ILE A 521 24.01 5.46 15.67
C ILE A 521 23.39 6.00 14.38
N ASN A 522 24.22 6.33 13.41
CA ASN A 522 23.79 6.68 12.06
C ASN A 522 23.88 5.43 11.19
N GLU A 523 22.80 5.10 10.48
CA GLU A 523 22.68 3.93 9.62
C GLU A 523 22.33 4.38 8.20
N ALA A 524 23.06 3.83 7.21
CA ALA A 524 22.70 3.91 5.81
C ALA A 524 22.54 2.48 5.26
N THR A 525 21.33 2.14 4.81
CA THR A 525 21.00 0.81 4.29
C THR A 525 20.52 0.89 2.85
N PHE A 526 21.21 0.20 1.95
CA PHE A 526 20.72 -0.10 0.62
C PHE A 526 20.05 -1.48 0.60
N SER A 527 18.79 -1.52 0.19
CA SER A 527 17.98 -2.74 0.11
C SER A 527 17.61 -3.04 -1.34
N LEU A 528 17.83 -4.28 -1.75
CA LEU A 528 17.37 -4.86 -3.02
C LEU A 528 16.46 -6.04 -2.71
N THR A 529 15.18 -5.94 -3.05
CA THR A 529 14.18 -6.97 -2.70
C THR A 529 13.42 -7.42 -3.94
N ASN A 530 13.27 -8.72 -4.14
CA ASN A 530 12.36 -9.32 -5.09
C ASN A 530 11.24 -10.04 -4.33
N ASN A 531 10.04 -9.45 -4.34
CA ASN A 531 8.85 -10.01 -3.70
C ASN A 531 8.02 -10.90 -4.66
N GLY A 532 8.66 -11.43 -5.70
CA GLY A 532 8.00 -12.34 -6.64
C GLY A 532 7.53 -13.63 -5.95
N PRO A 533 6.49 -14.28 -6.47
CA PRO A 533 5.94 -15.50 -5.86
C PRO A 533 6.87 -16.71 -5.97
N ILE A 534 7.80 -16.70 -6.93
CA ILE A 534 8.75 -17.78 -7.16
C ILE A 534 10.14 -17.28 -6.78
N ASN A 535 10.77 -17.99 -5.84
CA ASN A 535 12.12 -17.74 -5.35
C ASN A 535 12.40 -16.28 -4.93
N PRO A 536 11.62 -15.74 -3.97
CA PRO A 536 11.85 -14.39 -3.48
C PRO A 536 13.23 -14.24 -2.83
N PHE A 537 13.79 -13.04 -2.91
CA PHE A 537 15.06 -12.73 -2.27
C PHE A 537 15.09 -11.31 -1.72
N SER A 538 15.95 -11.07 -0.74
CA SER A 538 16.30 -9.74 -0.24
C SER A 538 17.79 -9.65 0.03
N LEU A 539 18.39 -8.52 -0.31
CA LEU A 539 19.75 -8.15 0.04
C LEU A 539 19.70 -6.79 0.72
N ASP A 540 20.16 -6.74 1.96
CA ASP A 540 20.42 -5.49 2.68
C ASP A 540 21.93 -5.31 2.82
N PHE A 541 22.44 -4.15 2.42
CA PHE A 541 23.80 -3.71 2.71
C PHE A 541 23.72 -2.47 3.60
N SER A 542 24.33 -2.51 4.78
CA SER A 542 24.22 -1.47 5.79
C SER A 542 25.59 -0.99 6.23
N VAL A 543 25.72 0.32 6.38
CA VAL A 543 26.86 0.98 7.03
C VAL A 543 26.35 1.70 8.26
N GLU A 544 26.96 1.44 9.40
CA GLU A 544 26.60 2.01 10.70
C GLU A 544 27.80 2.77 11.27
N GLN A 545 27.56 3.99 11.73
CA GLN A 545 28.56 4.84 12.37
C GLN A 545 28.02 5.28 13.73
N GLY A 546 28.79 5.03 14.79
CA GLY A 546 28.52 5.57 16.12
C GLY A 546 29.80 6.07 16.78
N LYS A 547 29.71 6.41 18.06
CA LYS A 547 30.88 6.87 18.82
C LYS A 547 31.92 5.75 18.88
N GLY A 548 33.06 5.94 18.22
CA GLY A 548 34.20 5.02 18.30
C GLY A 548 34.13 3.79 17.38
N PHE A 549 33.16 3.72 16.48
CA PHE A 549 33.08 2.62 15.51
C PHE A 549 32.46 3.02 14.17
N LEU A 550 32.91 2.32 13.12
CA LEU A 550 32.31 2.25 11.80
C LEU A 550 32.18 0.78 11.42
N ARG A 551 30.97 0.33 11.13
CA ARG A 551 30.66 -1.08 10.79
C ARG A 551 29.99 -1.15 9.43
N SER A 552 30.35 -2.16 8.64
CA SER A 552 29.62 -2.53 7.44
C SER A 552 29.08 -3.94 7.57
N SER A 553 27.90 -4.20 7.01
CA SER A 553 27.30 -5.53 7.01
C SER A 553 26.42 -5.75 5.79
N PHE A 554 26.21 -7.02 5.45
CA PHE A 554 25.18 -7.42 4.50
C PHE A 554 24.38 -8.60 5.05
N ALA A 555 23.12 -8.66 4.66
CA ALA A 555 22.24 -9.80 4.89
C ALA A 555 21.54 -10.16 3.57
N TYR A 556 21.75 -11.38 3.09
CA TYR A 556 21.09 -11.91 1.91
C TYR A 556 20.15 -13.05 2.31
N ASN A 557 18.85 -12.88 2.07
CA ASN A 557 17.86 -13.93 2.25
C ASN A 557 17.38 -14.39 0.88
N TYR A 558 17.34 -15.71 0.68
CA TYR A 558 16.84 -16.35 -0.54
C TYR A 558 15.95 -17.52 -0.16
N LYS A 559 14.77 -17.60 -0.78
CA LYS A 559 13.90 -18.77 -0.66
C LYS A 559 13.96 -19.55 -1.97
N LEU A 560 14.22 -20.85 -1.89
CA LEU A 560 14.02 -21.78 -2.99
C LEU A 560 12.63 -22.40 -2.84
N THR A 561 11.65 -21.88 -3.57
CA THR A 561 10.28 -22.40 -3.61
C THR A 561 10.26 -23.71 -4.40
N TYR A 562 9.69 -24.77 -3.84
CA TYR A 562 9.64 -26.10 -4.49
C TYR A 562 8.22 -26.62 -4.75
N ASN A 563 7.15 -25.93 -4.32
CA ASN A 563 5.76 -26.26 -4.66
C ASN A 563 4.87 -25.00 -4.78
N GLU A 564 3.60 -25.20 -5.15
CA GLU A 564 2.60 -24.12 -5.32
C GLU A 564 2.08 -23.55 -3.99
N ASP A 565 2.27 -24.28 -2.88
CA ASP A 565 1.85 -23.89 -1.53
C ASP A 565 2.83 -22.91 -0.86
N ASP A 566 3.78 -22.36 -1.63
CA ASP A 566 4.86 -21.50 -1.16
C ASP A 566 5.76 -22.19 -0.11
N ASP A 567 5.87 -23.52 -0.13
CA ASP A 567 6.89 -24.21 0.64
C ASP A 567 8.27 -24.04 0.00
N GLY A 568 9.29 -23.89 0.84
CA GLY A 568 10.63 -23.67 0.34
C GLY A 568 11.74 -23.87 1.36
N LEU A 569 12.95 -23.94 0.82
CA LEU A 569 14.20 -23.88 1.56
C LEU A 569 14.61 -22.41 1.69
N ASN A 570 14.59 -21.89 2.91
CA ASN A 570 15.05 -20.55 3.25
C ASN A 570 16.54 -20.58 3.58
N ILE A 571 17.32 -19.77 2.87
CA ILE A 571 18.75 -19.59 3.06
C ILE A 571 18.98 -18.13 3.43
N ARG A 572 19.74 -17.91 4.50
CA ARG A 572 20.18 -16.59 4.93
C ARG A 572 21.69 -16.58 5.06
N LEU A 573 22.32 -15.61 4.43
CA LEU A 573 23.74 -15.28 4.57
C LEU A 573 23.85 -13.95 5.28
N PHE A 574 24.73 -13.88 6.27
CA PHE A 574 25.10 -12.65 6.94
C PHE A 574 26.63 -12.53 6.93
N GLY A 575 27.11 -11.31 6.69
CA GLY A 575 28.51 -10.95 6.85
C GLY A 575 28.61 -9.53 7.40
N GLY A 576 29.45 -9.31 8.39
CA GLY A 576 29.70 -7.98 8.94
C GLY A 576 31.15 -7.82 9.36
N ALA A 577 31.64 -6.59 9.31
CA ALA A 577 32.99 -6.22 9.73
C ALA A 577 33.02 -4.81 10.31
N PHE A 578 33.76 -4.61 11.39
CA PHE A 578 34.16 -3.30 11.88
C PHE A 578 35.31 -2.77 11.01
N VAL A 579 35.04 -1.70 10.27
CA VAL A 579 36.02 -1.02 9.41
C VAL A 579 36.93 -0.12 10.24
N ASP A 580 36.37 0.47 11.30
CA ASP A 580 37.10 1.19 12.35
C ASP A 580 36.46 0.87 13.70
N HIS A 581 37.28 0.61 14.71
CA HIS A 581 36.86 0.38 16.08
C HIS A 581 37.86 1.00 17.06
N SER A 582 37.97 2.33 17.02
CA SER A 582 38.90 3.11 17.84
C SER A 582 38.68 3.00 19.36
N THR A 583 37.53 2.49 19.81
CA THR A 583 37.26 2.24 21.24
C THR A 583 37.68 0.87 21.76
N ARG A 584 38.27 -0.01 20.91
CA ARG A 584 38.65 -1.41 21.24
C ARG A 584 39.35 -1.57 22.60
N SER A 585 40.19 -0.61 22.97
CA SER A 585 41.03 -0.62 24.17
C SER A 585 40.61 0.37 25.27
N SER A 586 39.53 1.13 25.07
CA SER A 586 39.18 2.31 25.89
C SER A 586 38.24 2.05 27.07
N GLY A 587 37.77 0.81 27.27
CA GLY A 587 36.81 0.46 28.33
C GLY A 587 35.40 1.05 28.14
N TYR A 588 35.15 1.82 27.07
CA TYR A 588 33.80 2.21 26.66
C TYR A 588 32.99 0.97 26.25
N ARG A 589 31.65 1.02 26.44
CA ARG A 589 30.68 -0.03 26.05
C ARG A 589 31.04 -0.65 24.69
N ASN A 590 31.67 -1.83 24.69
CA ASN A 590 32.15 -2.46 23.47
C ASN A 590 30.96 -3.00 22.66
N ILE A 591 30.62 -2.31 21.58
CA ILE A 591 29.66 -2.81 20.59
C ILE A 591 30.33 -3.96 19.84
N SER A 592 29.64 -5.10 19.75
CA SER A 592 30.11 -6.28 19.04
C SER A 592 29.03 -6.83 18.11
N MET A 593 29.46 -7.57 17.11
CA MET A 593 28.60 -8.48 16.33
C MET A 593 28.49 -9.83 17.04
N GLN A 594 27.35 -10.50 16.89
CA GLN A 594 27.02 -11.69 17.67
C GLN A 594 26.29 -12.74 16.82
N LEU A 595 26.53 -14.01 17.15
CA LEU A 595 25.72 -15.10 16.61
C LEU A 595 24.27 -15.01 17.06
N ASN A 596 24.04 -14.65 18.32
CA ASN A 596 22.73 -14.35 18.87
C ASN A 596 22.79 -13.06 19.72
N PRO A 597 22.26 -11.93 19.22
CA PRO A 597 22.29 -10.64 19.93
C PRO A 597 21.49 -10.63 21.24
N SER A 598 20.60 -11.60 21.44
CA SER A 598 19.69 -11.65 22.60
C SER A 598 20.28 -12.39 23.81
N ALA A 599 21.50 -12.92 23.69
CA ALA A 599 22.12 -13.74 24.71
C ALA A 599 23.35 -13.04 25.31
N GLY A 600 23.37 -12.88 26.64
CA GLY A 600 24.49 -12.24 27.34
C GLY A 600 24.13 -11.71 28.72
N PHE A 601 25.15 -11.44 29.55
CA PHE A 601 24.98 -10.65 30.79
C PHE A 601 24.68 -9.17 30.48
N TYR A 602 24.92 -8.76 29.23
CA TYR A 602 24.87 -7.39 28.72
C TYR A 602 23.88 -7.23 27.57
N VAL A 603 22.68 -7.83 27.64
CA VAL A 603 21.65 -7.69 26.58
C VAL A 603 21.37 -6.22 26.23
N LEU A 604 21.41 -5.31 27.23
CA LEU A 604 21.28 -3.87 27.01
C LEU A 604 22.46 -3.23 26.23
N GLN A 605 23.65 -3.83 26.26
CA GLN A 605 24.78 -3.41 25.42
C GLN A 605 24.68 -3.99 24.01
N ASN A 606 24.09 -5.18 23.87
CA ASN A 606 23.91 -5.85 22.59
C ASN A 606 22.74 -5.26 21.76
N ASP A 607 21.65 -4.87 22.42
CA ASP A 607 20.51 -4.14 21.84
C ASP A 607 20.78 -2.62 21.84
N TYR A 608 21.97 -2.20 21.40
CA TYR A 608 22.40 -0.79 21.45
C TYR A 608 21.57 0.16 20.58
N LYS A 609 20.74 -0.36 19.66
CA LYS A 609 19.79 0.42 18.84
C LYS A 609 18.36 0.44 19.41
N PHE A 610 18.04 -0.37 20.43
CA PHE A 610 16.70 -0.52 21.00
C PHE A 610 15.63 -0.77 19.92
N GLU A 611 15.89 -1.71 19.01
CA GLU A 611 15.04 -1.93 17.83
C GLU A 611 14.10 -3.12 17.98
N GLU A 612 14.44 -4.09 18.83
CA GLU A 612 13.62 -5.29 19.03
C GLU A 612 12.64 -5.11 20.19
N THR A 613 11.49 -5.78 20.07
CA THR A 613 10.45 -5.81 21.12
C THR A 613 10.77 -6.90 22.13
N TYR A 614 11.61 -6.63 23.12
CA TYR A 614 11.87 -7.58 24.21
C TYR A 614 10.84 -7.46 25.33
N LEU A 615 10.23 -8.58 25.71
CA LEU A 615 9.36 -8.64 26.89
C LEU A 615 10.16 -8.44 28.18
N GLY A 616 11.40 -8.93 28.24
CA GLY A 616 12.31 -8.71 29.36
C GLY A 616 13.72 -8.34 28.90
N ARG A 617 13.88 -7.13 28.36
CA ARG A 617 15.14 -6.64 27.73
C ARG A 617 16.40 -6.77 28.60
N SER A 618 16.27 -6.60 29.91
CA SER A 618 17.33 -6.72 30.91
C SER A 618 17.17 -7.94 31.85
N ALA A 619 16.35 -8.94 31.47
CA ALA A 619 16.18 -10.15 32.25
C ALA A 619 17.50 -10.94 32.32
N ARG A 620 17.84 -11.46 33.50
CA ARG A 620 19.07 -12.24 33.73
C ARG A 620 18.81 -13.75 33.87
N ASP A 621 17.61 -14.11 34.27
CA ASP A 621 17.17 -15.48 34.52
C ASP A 621 15.69 -15.69 34.12
N GLY A 622 15.28 -16.96 34.10
CA GLY A 622 13.90 -17.36 33.81
C GLY A 622 13.49 -17.22 32.34
N PHE A 623 12.18 -17.33 32.11
CA PHE A 623 11.56 -17.48 30.79
C PHE A 623 11.91 -16.36 29.80
N PHE A 624 11.97 -15.10 30.24
CA PHE A 624 12.21 -13.97 29.33
C PHE A 624 13.61 -13.95 28.73
N THR A 625 14.59 -14.64 29.33
CA THR A 625 15.92 -14.82 28.75
C THR A 625 15.96 -15.79 27.56
N GLN A 626 14.83 -16.43 27.25
CA GLN A 626 14.68 -17.35 26.13
C GLN A 626 14.19 -16.66 24.86
N GLN A 627 13.87 -15.36 24.93
CA GLN A 627 13.52 -14.57 23.76
C GLN A 627 14.77 -14.30 22.91
N ILE A 628 14.66 -14.50 21.58
CA ILE A 628 15.76 -14.28 20.63
C ILE A 628 15.37 -13.28 19.53
N SER A 629 16.38 -12.76 18.84
CA SER A 629 16.27 -11.92 17.64
C SER A 629 16.98 -12.60 16.47
N LYS A 630 16.44 -12.50 15.26
CA LYS A 630 17.07 -13.01 14.02
C LYS A 630 18.02 -11.99 13.36
N LYS A 631 18.64 -11.11 14.14
CA LYS A 631 19.64 -10.15 13.67
C LYS A 631 21.02 -10.79 13.61
N GLU A 632 21.92 -10.17 12.84
CA GLU A 632 23.33 -10.57 12.75
C GLU A 632 23.50 -12.05 12.42
N GLY A 633 24.12 -12.87 13.27
CA GLY A 633 24.30 -14.29 12.99
C GLY A 633 23.02 -15.13 13.01
N ALA A 634 21.92 -14.60 13.56
CA ALA A 634 20.59 -15.20 13.61
C ALA A 634 20.56 -16.66 14.11
N PHE A 635 21.45 -17.03 15.04
CA PHE A 635 21.39 -18.30 15.73
C PHE A 635 20.15 -18.36 16.61
N ARG A 636 19.54 -19.55 16.70
CA ARG A 636 18.36 -19.82 17.51
C ARG A 636 18.72 -20.27 18.92
N SER A 637 19.93 -20.75 19.14
CA SER A 637 20.47 -21.11 20.46
C SER A 637 20.81 -19.86 21.25
N ILE A 638 20.49 -19.87 22.56
CA ILE A 638 20.72 -18.72 23.44
C ILE A 638 22.16 -18.76 23.94
N THR A 639 23.08 -18.15 23.20
CA THR A 639 24.52 -18.24 23.45
C THR A 639 25.23 -16.91 23.30
N SER A 640 26.19 -16.61 24.17
CA SER A 640 27.11 -15.48 23.94
C SER A 640 28.36 -15.88 23.16
N VAL A 641 28.43 -17.11 22.64
CA VAL A 641 29.47 -17.51 21.70
C VAL A 641 29.35 -16.68 20.43
N GLY A 642 30.50 -16.34 19.83
CA GLY A 642 30.55 -15.57 18.59
C GLY A 642 30.29 -14.08 18.75
N GLN A 643 30.56 -13.54 19.95
CA GLN A 643 30.70 -12.10 20.16
C GLN A 643 32.06 -11.64 19.66
N THR A 644 32.08 -10.75 18.68
CA THR A 644 33.30 -10.24 18.05
C THR A 644 33.18 -8.78 17.68
N ASN A 645 34.25 -8.02 17.87
CA ASN A 645 34.38 -6.62 17.45
C ASN A 645 35.26 -6.47 16.20
N ASP A 646 35.48 -7.56 15.45
CA ASP A 646 36.19 -7.57 14.18
C ASP A 646 35.24 -7.94 13.03
N TRP A 647 35.11 -9.22 12.67
CA TRP A 647 34.19 -9.68 11.62
C TRP A 647 33.36 -10.90 12.01
N LEU A 648 32.19 -11.07 11.41
CA LEU A 648 31.31 -12.22 11.64
C LEU A 648 30.68 -12.66 10.33
N PHE A 649 30.74 -13.96 10.03
CA PHE A 649 29.94 -14.59 8.98
C PHE A 649 28.98 -15.62 9.55
N ALA A 650 27.77 -15.68 9.02
CA ALA A 650 26.81 -16.72 9.36
C ALA A 650 26.00 -17.18 8.14
N LEU A 651 25.74 -18.48 8.09
CA LEU A 651 24.81 -19.13 7.18
C LEU A 651 23.71 -19.78 8.02
N ASN A 652 22.46 -19.41 7.76
CA ASN A 652 21.29 -20.05 8.36
C ASN A 652 20.45 -20.69 7.26
N VAL A 653 20.00 -21.92 7.50
CA VAL A 653 19.11 -22.66 6.62
C VAL A 653 17.91 -23.13 7.43
N ASN A 654 16.71 -23.02 6.86
CA ASN A 654 15.53 -23.70 7.37
C ASN A 654 14.60 -24.07 6.23
N SER A 655 13.76 -25.08 6.41
CA SER A 655 12.85 -25.54 5.37
C SER A 655 11.45 -25.74 5.92
N SER A 656 10.44 -25.43 5.11
CA SER A 656 9.14 -26.09 5.27
C SER A 656 9.30 -27.59 5.04
N ILE A 657 8.39 -28.40 5.57
CA ILE A 657 8.27 -29.82 5.21
C ILE A 657 6.96 -29.95 4.42
N PRO A 658 6.93 -30.65 3.28
CA PRO A 658 5.72 -30.82 2.45
C PRO A 658 4.68 -31.79 3.06
N TRP A 659 4.66 -31.89 4.39
CA TRP A 659 3.68 -32.63 5.20
C TRP A 659 3.07 -31.66 6.21
N PRO A 660 1.83 -31.89 6.70
CA PRO A 660 1.13 -31.00 7.63
C PRO A 660 1.70 -31.11 9.06
N VAL A 661 3.03 -31.02 9.20
CA VAL A 661 3.76 -31.02 10.46
C VAL A 661 4.19 -29.57 10.73
N PRO A 662 3.86 -28.99 11.89
CA PRO A 662 4.18 -27.60 12.19
C PRO A 662 5.66 -27.36 12.49
N ILE A 663 6.53 -28.36 12.25
CA ILE A 663 7.94 -28.36 12.61
C ILE A 663 8.76 -28.06 11.35
N ARG A 664 9.63 -27.05 11.44
CA ARG A 664 10.60 -26.70 10.41
C ARG A 664 12.01 -27.01 10.89
N PRO A 665 12.75 -27.92 10.22
CA PRO A 665 14.14 -28.15 10.54
C PRO A 665 14.94 -26.88 10.25
N PHE A 666 15.95 -26.61 11.08
CA PHE A 666 16.90 -25.55 10.86
C PHE A 666 18.32 -26.00 11.14
N GLY A 667 19.26 -25.32 10.51
CA GLY A 667 20.68 -25.38 10.82
C GLY A 667 21.35 -24.04 10.64
N SER A 668 22.33 -23.74 11.48
CA SER A 668 23.13 -22.52 11.36
C SER A 668 24.61 -22.85 11.54
N VAL A 669 25.46 -22.15 10.80
CA VAL A 669 26.92 -22.18 10.96
C VAL A 669 27.41 -20.74 11.02
N GLY A 670 28.31 -20.44 11.95
CA GLY A 670 28.88 -19.13 12.17
C GLY A 670 30.40 -19.21 12.29
N VAL A 671 31.09 -18.25 11.70
CA VAL A 671 32.55 -18.15 11.69
C VAL A 671 32.94 -16.74 12.14
N PHE A 672 33.85 -16.66 13.11
CA PHE A 672 34.24 -15.39 13.75
C PHE A 672 35.65 -15.51 14.35
N PRO A 673 36.39 -14.40 14.47
CA PRO A 673 37.65 -14.37 15.18
C PRO A 673 37.43 -14.29 16.69
N THR A 674 38.32 -14.92 17.43
CA THR A 674 38.44 -14.88 18.89
C THR A 674 39.88 -14.58 19.28
N THR A 675 40.06 -13.81 20.34
CA THR A 675 41.38 -13.54 20.92
C THR A 675 41.64 -14.56 22.02
N GLY A 676 42.68 -15.37 21.84
CA GLY A 676 43.20 -16.30 22.85
C GLY A 676 44.59 -15.89 23.32
N PHE A 677 45.14 -16.62 24.29
CA PHE A 677 46.53 -16.46 24.70
C PHE A 677 47.28 -17.78 24.47
N GLU A 678 48.40 -17.73 23.74
CA GLU A 678 49.37 -18.83 23.62
C GLU A 678 50.74 -18.34 24.05
N ASP A 679 51.41 -19.08 24.94
CA ASP A 679 52.72 -18.73 25.50
C ASP A 679 52.84 -17.30 26.09
N GLY A 680 51.71 -16.73 26.54
CA GLY A 680 51.65 -15.39 27.11
C GLY A 680 51.46 -14.25 26.09
N GLU A 681 51.38 -14.57 24.79
CA GLU A 681 51.05 -13.62 23.73
C GLU A 681 49.59 -13.76 23.29
N GLU A 682 48.96 -12.65 22.92
CA GLU A 682 47.60 -12.63 22.39
C GLU A 682 47.62 -13.14 20.94
N VAL A 683 46.96 -14.27 20.71
CA VAL A 683 46.85 -14.90 19.38
C VAL A 683 45.41 -14.86 18.92
N GLU A 684 45.20 -14.31 17.72
CA GLU A 684 43.89 -14.29 17.06
C GLU A 684 43.63 -15.66 16.42
N LYS A 685 42.52 -16.30 16.82
CA LYS A 685 42.06 -17.60 16.31
C LYS A 685 40.75 -17.39 15.56
N VAL A 686 40.46 -18.25 14.59
CA VAL A 686 39.17 -18.27 13.91
C VAL A 686 38.37 -19.45 14.41
N ASP A 687 37.25 -19.18 15.08
CA ASP A 687 36.35 -20.18 15.62
C ASP A 687 35.16 -20.41 14.70
N VAL A 688 34.63 -21.64 14.78
CA VAL A 688 33.41 -22.05 14.08
C VAL A 688 32.42 -22.58 15.12
N ALA A 689 31.20 -22.04 15.08
CA ALA A 689 30.08 -22.53 15.87
C ALA A 689 28.96 -23.01 14.94
N TYR A 690 28.18 -23.99 15.39
CA TYR A 690 27.05 -24.53 14.62
C TYR A 690 25.91 -24.96 15.53
N GLU A 691 24.71 -25.01 14.96
CA GLU A 691 23.50 -25.52 15.60
C GLU A 691 22.61 -26.26 14.60
N LEU A 692 21.88 -27.26 15.08
CA LEU A 692 20.80 -27.95 14.36
C LEU A 692 19.61 -28.12 15.31
N GLY A 693 18.40 -27.95 14.79
CA GLY A 693 17.18 -28.11 15.57
C GLY A 693 15.90 -28.10 14.75
N GLY A 694 14.77 -28.09 15.45
CA GLY A 694 13.43 -27.91 14.86
C GLY A 694 12.76 -26.65 15.41
N SER A 695 11.95 -25.97 14.61
CA SER A 695 11.17 -24.81 15.03
C SER A 695 9.67 -25.06 14.82
N ILE A 696 8.84 -24.70 15.80
CA ILE A 696 7.41 -24.54 15.60
C ILE A 696 7.16 -23.10 15.16
N VAL A 697 6.70 -22.92 13.93
CA VAL A 697 6.42 -21.60 13.34
C VAL A 697 4.92 -21.37 13.35
N LEU A 698 4.45 -20.49 14.23
CA LEU A 698 3.04 -20.10 14.29
C LEU A 698 2.75 -18.98 13.29
N ILE A 699 3.63 -17.98 13.27
CA ILE A 699 3.62 -16.89 12.29
C ILE A 699 5.06 -16.63 11.91
N GLU A 700 5.40 -16.82 10.62
CA GLU A 700 6.73 -16.64 10.05
C GLU A 700 7.36 -15.30 10.49
N ASN A 701 8.56 -15.34 11.07
CA ASN A 701 9.33 -14.18 11.54
C ASN A 701 8.63 -13.30 12.60
N VAL A 702 7.52 -13.77 13.18
CA VAL A 702 6.78 -13.06 14.23
C VAL A 702 6.71 -13.90 15.49
N ILE A 703 6.22 -15.15 15.40
CA ILE A 703 6.05 -16.06 16.54
C ILE A 703 6.62 -17.43 16.19
N GLU A 704 7.77 -17.75 16.78
CA GLU A 704 8.47 -19.02 16.57
C GLU A 704 8.97 -19.58 17.89
N VAL A 705 8.96 -20.90 18.05
CA VAL A 705 9.57 -21.60 19.19
C VAL A 705 10.60 -22.57 18.64
N ASN A 706 11.85 -22.46 19.09
CA ASN A 706 12.98 -23.20 18.56
C ASN A 706 13.51 -24.23 19.57
N PHE A 707 13.76 -25.42 19.07
CA PHE A 707 14.21 -26.58 19.81
C PHE A 707 15.58 -27.00 19.24
N PRO A 708 16.69 -26.41 19.74
CA PRO A 708 18.02 -26.88 19.36
C PRO A 708 18.25 -28.29 19.91
N PHE A 709 18.80 -29.19 19.09
CA PHE A 709 19.11 -30.57 19.47
C PHE A 709 20.60 -30.86 19.43
N LEU A 710 21.34 -30.19 18.53
CA LEU A 710 22.79 -30.29 18.42
C LEU A 710 23.39 -28.90 18.35
N THR A 711 24.45 -28.65 19.10
CA THR A 711 25.21 -27.39 19.09
C THR A 711 26.70 -27.68 19.20
N SER A 712 27.56 -26.77 18.76
CA SER A 712 29.02 -26.90 18.90
C SER A 712 29.45 -26.92 20.37
N GLN A 713 30.63 -27.48 20.66
CA GLN A 713 31.12 -27.63 22.05
C GLN A 713 31.16 -26.29 22.79
N GLN A 714 31.59 -25.21 22.13
CA GLN A 714 31.66 -23.89 22.77
C GLN A 714 30.27 -23.39 23.23
N ILE A 715 29.19 -23.72 22.49
CA ILE A 715 27.82 -23.36 22.87
C ILE A 715 27.36 -24.21 24.07
N GLN A 716 27.74 -25.49 24.11
CA GLN A 716 27.45 -26.37 25.23
C GLN A 716 28.15 -25.87 26.51
N ASP A 717 29.44 -25.55 26.41
CA ASP A 717 30.23 -24.99 27.51
C ASP A 717 29.64 -23.66 27.99
N ASN A 718 29.14 -22.80 27.08
CA ASN A 718 28.45 -21.56 27.43
C ASN A 718 27.15 -21.79 28.20
N HIS A 719 26.40 -22.84 27.86
CA HIS A 719 25.18 -23.20 28.57
C HIS A 719 25.49 -23.74 29.98
N GLU A 720 26.49 -24.61 30.11
CA GLU A 720 26.95 -25.14 31.40
C GLU A 720 27.48 -24.03 32.32
N ALA A 721 28.31 -23.13 31.79
CA ALA A 721 28.82 -21.98 32.53
C ALA A 721 27.71 -21.01 33.01
N ARG A 722 26.53 -21.08 32.40
CA ARG A 722 25.33 -20.28 32.75
C ARG A 722 24.31 -21.04 33.60
N GLY A 723 24.63 -22.27 34.03
CA GLY A 723 23.72 -23.12 34.79
C GLY A 723 22.46 -23.52 34.00
N ARG A 724 22.54 -23.59 32.67
CA ARG A 724 21.44 -24.04 31.79
C ARG A 724 21.55 -25.54 31.52
N ASP A 725 21.50 -26.32 32.59
CA ASP A 725 21.71 -27.76 32.54
C ASP A 725 20.49 -28.48 31.94
N LYS A 726 19.30 -27.91 32.10
CA LYS A 726 18.05 -28.56 31.72
C LYS A 726 17.66 -28.20 30.30
N TYR A 727 17.14 -29.18 29.56
CA TYR A 727 16.78 -28.99 28.15
C TYR A 727 15.79 -27.86 27.91
N TYR A 728 14.78 -27.71 28.77
CA TYR A 728 13.76 -26.67 28.60
C TYR A 728 14.32 -25.25 28.72
N GLU A 729 15.49 -25.04 29.31
CA GLU A 729 16.19 -23.75 29.44
C GLU A 729 16.97 -23.39 28.16
N LYS A 730 17.12 -24.37 27.25
CA LYS A 730 17.77 -24.25 25.94
C LYS A 730 16.75 -23.97 24.82
N ILE A 731 15.46 -24.18 25.06
CA ILE A 731 14.38 -23.79 24.15
C ILE A 731 14.37 -22.26 24.04
N SER A 732 14.20 -21.73 22.84
CA SER A 732 14.12 -20.29 22.60
C SER A 732 12.86 -19.91 21.88
N PHE A 733 12.47 -18.64 21.91
CA PHE A 733 11.33 -18.15 21.14
C PHE A 733 11.61 -16.80 20.50
N LEU A 734 11.04 -16.60 19.31
CA LEU A 734 11.00 -15.30 18.64
C LEU A 734 9.64 -14.67 18.90
N LEU A 735 9.64 -13.41 19.32
CA LEU A 735 8.45 -12.57 19.34
C LEU A 735 8.78 -11.20 18.74
N ASN A 736 8.32 -10.95 17.51
CA ASN A 736 8.53 -9.68 16.81
C ASN A 736 7.19 -9.02 16.45
N LEU A 737 6.72 -8.13 17.31
CA LEU A 737 5.42 -7.46 17.15
C LEU A 737 5.46 -6.24 16.24
N ARG A 738 6.65 -5.65 15.98
CA ARG A 738 6.80 -4.47 15.10
C ARG A 738 6.35 -4.77 13.66
N VAL A 739 6.47 -6.02 13.21
CA VAL A 739 6.06 -6.46 11.86
C VAL A 739 4.53 -6.49 11.68
N LEU A 740 3.76 -6.48 12.78
CA LEU A 740 2.30 -6.51 12.76
C LEU A 740 1.65 -5.12 12.80
N GLU A 741 2.44 -4.04 12.81
CA GLU A 741 1.90 -2.69 12.86
C GLU A 741 1.00 -2.38 11.64
N LEU A 742 -0.25 -2.02 11.93
CA LEU A 742 -1.30 -1.82 10.93
C LEU A 742 -0.91 -0.82 9.84
N VAL A 743 -0.25 0.29 10.21
CA VAL A 743 0.13 1.35 9.25
C VAL A 743 1.18 0.87 8.26
N ASP A 744 2.17 0.08 8.71
CA ASP A 744 3.17 -0.50 7.82
C ASP A 744 2.60 -1.62 6.96
N ARG A 745 1.64 -2.39 7.50
CA ARG A 745 0.88 -3.34 6.67
C ARG A 745 0.07 -2.63 5.59
N ILE A 746 -0.63 -1.55 5.89
CA ILE A 746 -1.40 -0.79 4.90
C ILE A 746 -0.50 -0.17 3.82
N ASP A 747 0.64 0.39 4.23
CA ASP A 747 1.64 0.96 3.31
C ASP A 747 2.29 -0.13 2.42
N GLY A 748 2.56 -1.29 3.02
CA GLY A 748 3.20 -2.45 2.40
C GLY A 748 2.24 -3.46 1.77
N LEU A 749 0.92 -3.22 1.81
CA LEU A 749 -0.06 -4.05 1.12
C LEU A 749 0.41 -4.18 -0.34
N PRO A 750 0.63 -5.41 -0.83
CA PRO A 750 1.04 -5.58 -2.21
C PRO A 750 0.00 -4.89 -3.07
N ILE A 751 0.48 -4.09 -4.00
CA ILE A 751 -0.35 -3.65 -5.10
C ILE A 751 -0.62 -4.95 -5.85
N ALA A 752 -1.80 -5.55 -5.62
CA ALA A 752 -2.08 -6.94 -5.93
C ALA A 752 -1.58 -7.31 -7.33
N PRO A 753 -1.00 -8.51 -7.49
CA PRO A 753 -0.46 -8.93 -8.76
C PRO A 753 -1.53 -9.02 -9.82
#